data_AF-A0AAD9G216-F1
#
_entry.id   AF-A0AAD9G216-F1
#
_cell.length_a   1.000
_cell.length_b   1.000
_cell.length_c   1.000
_cell.angle_alpha   90.00
_cell.angle_beta   90.00
_cell.angle_gamma   90.00
#
_symmetry.space_group_name_H-M   'P 1'
#
loop_
_entity.id
_entity.type
_entity.pdbx_description
1 polymer ?
#
loop_
_entity_poly.entity_id
_entity_poly.type
_entity_poly.pdbx_seq_one_letter_code
_entity_poly.pdbx_strand_id
1 'polypeptide(L)'
;MTKSSLLRVELVLLHQPNDAALQDISFIISRFLGPPPTLTLAEACSFGSIRFLNWIWDISLDSEISEWSLTRCMQLDEHYRQDQFIRASDEAASSGNVEVLTWLLSHFPDYDVLIDVVEVAVERGHLGILKLLMTHIRDRQSSSKNIHVQRNGVHFSGQSLELAIRFGHLNVARWLIREAAHEMDEKEKIRAIKIALGHGHETLAQKLLPPGKCILDYARLCRHPEIIEWNYDCGYLKRDQSAAIHAFTSLTHSRRFDLMKKIAKQHEPLQDRSNWRCAWRDAIKSACSTGGVCETRWLVEHPMGRRVCEEMRQFGWLFRLLWAACDVGNVPVMQYLYEQGLVDGFGDGLLCAIRGDRMKSVKWILEYFPPTEHMPDYSVLVEAARHGRLEMLQFFQRVDSTVPGLSKSTQRQRGRQPRRMETWAQSFDRDNIRLVAATDGHLRASKCVCTYRSEWCSTDAMDEAAANGQLEVVQWLHSNRTEGCTTNAMDEAAANGYLEVVQWLHANRSEGCTTNAIDYAARNGHLEVVKWLLEVRREGCTFRAIDGAASSGFIGVVKWLHANGEAGCSTDAMDLAASGGHLAIVKWLHANRTEGCTDDAIINALCHGHLRIAHWLRKTFPERSPILQGRLLYGEMQFDKLLFLHAHYPDVFTEEFVRSIRKTLESPRDDHISAWLEHHYKLFFDKLG
;
A
#
# COMPACT_ATOMS: atom_id res chain seq x y z
N MET A 1 34.52 -20.53 -25.86
CA MET A 1 34.09 -21.89 -26.25
C MET A 1 32.57 -22.12 -26.13
N THR A 2 31.72 -21.08 -26.16
CA THR A 2 30.28 -21.18 -25.82
C THR A 2 29.34 -21.51 -26.99
N LYS A 3 29.76 -21.30 -28.25
CA LYS A 3 28.93 -21.60 -29.45
C LYS A 3 28.76 -23.11 -29.73
N SER A 4 29.73 -23.93 -29.32
CA SER A 4 29.72 -25.39 -29.57
C SER A 4 28.72 -26.16 -28.71
N SER A 5 28.34 -25.63 -27.54
CA SER A 5 27.55 -26.35 -26.54
C SER A 5 26.05 -26.10 -26.68
N LEU A 6 25.63 -24.87 -27.05
CA LEU A 6 24.24 -24.58 -27.42
C LEU A 6 23.80 -25.38 -28.64
N LEU A 7 24.69 -25.54 -29.63
CA LEU A 7 24.45 -26.37 -30.81
C LEU A 7 24.16 -27.84 -30.45
N ARG A 8 24.76 -28.36 -29.36
CA ARG A 8 24.51 -29.74 -28.88
C ARG A 8 23.13 -29.89 -28.25
N VAL A 9 22.68 -28.91 -27.47
CA VAL A 9 21.33 -28.92 -26.87
C VAL A 9 20.26 -28.79 -27.96
N GLU A 10 20.49 -27.94 -28.95
CA GLU A 10 19.61 -27.76 -30.11
C GLU A 10 19.53 -29.03 -30.97
N LEU A 11 20.67 -29.70 -31.21
CA LEU A 11 20.74 -31.00 -31.90
C LEU A 11 20.01 -32.13 -31.15
N VAL A 12 20.12 -32.18 -29.82
CA VAL A 12 19.45 -33.19 -28.98
C VAL A 12 17.93 -33.01 -28.99
N LEU A 13 17.46 -31.75 -28.95
CA LEU A 13 16.03 -31.44 -28.95
C LEU A 13 15.36 -31.62 -30.32
N LEU A 14 16.12 -31.53 -31.42
CA LEU A 14 15.61 -31.68 -32.80
C LEU A 14 15.23 -33.12 -33.20
N HIS A 15 15.60 -34.16 -32.42
CA HIS A 15 15.53 -35.57 -32.86
C HIS A 15 14.64 -36.52 -32.03
N GLN A 16 13.85 -36.05 -31.05
CA GLN A 16 13.13 -36.93 -30.12
C GLN A 16 11.63 -36.58 -29.99
N PRO A 17 10.70 -37.40 -30.50
CA PRO A 17 9.25 -37.14 -30.48
C PRO A 17 8.48 -37.79 -29.29
N ASN A 18 9.15 -38.38 -28.29
CA ASN A 18 8.49 -39.10 -27.20
C ASN A 18 8.60 -38.38 -25.83
N ASP A 19 7.46 -38.20 -25.16
CA ASP A 19 7.31 -37.49 -23.87
C ASP A 19 8.13 -38.09 -22.70
N ALA A 20 8.44 -39.39 -22.74
CA ALA A 20 9.21 -40.05 -21.67
C ALA A 20 10.72 -39.73 -21.74
N ALA A 21 11.30 -39.60 -22.93
CA ALA A 21 12.72 -39.26 -23.11
C ALA A 21 13.01 -37.79 -22.72
N LEU A 22 11.99 -36.93 -22.78
CA LEU A 22 12.07 -35.53 -22.37
C LEU A 22 12.34 -35.36 -20.88
N GLN A 23 11.93 -36.29 -20.00
CA GLN A 23 12.20 -36.18 -18.56
C GLN A 23 13.70 -36.37 -18.24
N ASP A 24 14.33 -37.38 -18.83
CA ASP A 24 15.76 -37.66 -18.64
C ASP A 24 16.63 -36.57 -19.30
N ILE A 25 16.25 -36.14 -20.51
CA ILE A 25 16.94 -35.06 -21.23
C ILE A 25 16.74 -33.72 -20.50
N SER A 26 15.55 -33.45 -19.96
CA SER A 26 15.31 -32.23 -19.18
C SER A 26 16.21 -32.15 -17.96
N PHE A 27 16.44 -33.25 -17.24
CA PHE A 27 17.37 -33.24 -16.11
C PHE A 27 18.80 -32.93 -16.56
N ILE A 28 19.27 -33.52 -17.66
CA ILE A 28 20.60 -33.25 -18.22
C ILE A 28 20.72 -31.80 -18.69
N ILE A 29 19.71 -31.27 -19.38
CA ILE A 29 19.67 -29.88 -19.84
C ILE A 29 19.63 -28.93 -18.64
N SER A 30 18.79 -29.19 -17.63
CA SER A 30 18.73 -28.39 -16.41
C SER A 30 20.07 -28.42 -15.69
N ARG A 31 20.66 -29.59 -15.45
CA ARG A 31 22.00 -29.72 -14.84
C ARG A 31 23.07 -28.97 -15.63
N PHE A 32 23.00 -28.99 -16.95
CA PHE A 32 23.93 -28.26 -17.81
C PHE A 32 23.73 -26.74 -17.76
N LEU A 33 22.48 -26.26 -17.79
CA LEU A 33 22.16 -24.83 -17.74
C LEU A 33 22.40 -24.24 -16.34
N GLY A 34 22.28 -25.06 -15.30
CA GLY A 34 22.36 -24.66 -13.91
C GLY A 34 21.17 -23.76 -13.48
N PRO A 35 21.06 -23.44 -12.17
CA PRO A 35 20.15 -22.42 -11.72
C PRO A 35 20.58 -21.05 -12.27
N PRO A 36 19.65 -20.09 -12.43
CA PRO A 36 20.02 -18.72 -12.76
C PRO A 36 21.09 -18.21 -11.78
N PRO A 37 22.15 -17.51 -12.23
CA PRO A 37 23.27 -17.11 -11.38
C PRO A 37 22.90 -16.12 -10.28
N THR A 38 21.68 -15.59 -10.33
CA THR A 38 21.13 -14.59 -9.39
C THR A 38 19.95 -15.16 -8.59
N LEU A 39 19.66 -16.46 -8.72
CA LEU A 39 18.64 -17.13 -7.93
C LEU A 39 19.15 -17.30 -6.48
N THR A 40 18.40 -16.77 -5.52
CA THR A 40 18.68 -16.95 -4.10
C THR A 40 18.04 -18.24 -3.57
N LEU A 41 18.55 -18.77 -2.46
CA LEU A 41 17.93 -19.92 -1.80
C LEU A 41 16.52 -19.58 -1.29
N ALA A 42 16.32 -18.35 -0.81
CA ALA A 42 15.03 -17.87 -0.35
C ALA A 42 13.98 -17.86 -1.48
N GLU A 43 14.33 -17.32 -2.65
CA GLU A 43 13.47 -17.39 -3.84
C GLU A 43 13.20 -18.84 -4.23
N ALA A 44 14.19 -19.73 -4.15
CA ALA A 44 14.00 -21.14 -4.45
C ALA A 44 13.02 -21.83 -3.47
N CYS A 45 13.02 -21.43 -2.19
CA CYS A 45 12.10 -21.95 -1.18
C CYS A 45 10.64 -21.58 -1.44
N SER A 46 10.38 -20.42 -2.06
CA SER A 46 9.01 -19.98 -2.42
C SER A 46 8.30 -20.95 -3.37
N PHE A 47 9.04 -21.73 -4.16
CA PHE A 47 8.46 -22.75 -5.06
C PHE A 47 8.01 -24.02 -4.32
N GLY A 48 8.42 -24.23 -3.07
CA GLY A 48 7.97 -25.35 -2.24
C GLY A 48 8.45 -26.74 -2.68
N SER A 49 9.43 -26.85 -3.58
CA SER A 49 9.87 -28.12 -4.16
C SER A 49 11.22 -28.59 -3.59
N ILE A 50 11.19 -29.66 -2.78
CA ILE A 50 12.42 -30.27 -2.23
C ILE A 50 13.35 -30.80 -3.31
N ARG A 51 12.79 -31.35 -4.41
CA ARG A 51 13.59 -31.82 -5.55
C ARG A 51 14.36 -30.67 -6.20
N PHE A 52 13.74 -29.49 -6.28
CA PHE A 52 14.38 -28.29 -6.81
C PHE A 52 15.48 -27.77 -5.87
N LEU A 53 15.22 -27.77 -4.55
CA LEU A 53 16.20 -27.37 -3.54
C LEU A 53 17.42 -28.30 -3.51
N ASN A 54 17.21 -29.63 -3.55
CA ASN A 54 18.30 -30.60 -3.67
C ASN A 54 19.13 -30.36 -4.93
N TRP A 55 18.47 -30.11 -6.07
CA TRP A 55 19.17 -29.84 -7.32
C TRP A 55 20.04 -28.57 -7.26
N ILE A 56 19.54 -27.48 -6.65
CA ILE A 56 20.33 -26.26 -6.42
C ILE A 56 21.50 -26.54 -5.48
N TRP A 57 21.25 -27.29 -4.40
CA TRP A 57 22.26 -27.63 -3.41
C TRP A 57 23.39 -28.47 -4.02
N ASP A 58 23.05 -29.52 -4.77
CA ASP A 58 24.02 -30.39 -5.44
C ASP A 58 24.89 -29.60 -6.43
N ILE A 59 24.28 -28.69 -7.19
CA ILE A 59 25.02 -27.82 -8.14
C ILE A 59 25.93 -26.84 -7.39
N SER A 60 25.52 -26.35 -6.22
CA SER A 60 26.33 -25.41 -5.45
C SER A 60 27.66 -26.02 -4.97
N LEU A 61 27.68 -27.35 -4.78
CA LEU A 61 28.85 -28.12 -4.36
C LEU A 61 29.78 -28.47 -5.53
N ASP A 62 29.27 -28.45 -6.76
CA ASP A 62 30.04 -28.79 -7.96
C ASP A 62 31.14 -27.73 -8.22
N SER A 63 32.40 -28.15 -8.15
CA SER A 63 33.56 -27.26 -8.31
C SER A 63 33.94 -27.01 -9.77
N GLU A 64 33.34 -27.72 -10.72
CA GLU A 64 33.66 -27.60 -12.15
C GLU A 64 33.02 -26.36 -12.81
N ILE A 65 32.04 -25.72 -12.16
CA ILE A 65 31.34 -24.53 -12.67
C ILE A 65 32.10 -23.27 -12.24
N SER A 66 32.85 -22.67 -13.18
CA SER A 66 33.70 -21.50 -12.94
C SER A 66 32.97 -20.15 -13.02
N GLU A 67 31.70 -20.09 -13.40
CA GLU A 67 30.97 -18.81 -13.56
C GLU A 67 30.42 -18.30 -12.21
N TRP A 68 30.47 -16.97 -12.01
CA TRP A 68 29.94 -16.33 -10.80
C TRP A 68 28.44 -16.59 -10.64
N SER A 69 28.02 -17.03 -9.45
CA SER A 69 26.62 -17.23 -9.08
C SER A 69 26.40 -17.09 -7.58
N LEU A 70 25.23 -16.59 -7.17
CA LEU A 70 24.83 -16.50 -5.77
C LEU A 70 24.79 -17.88 -5.09
N THR A 71 24.35 -18.91 -5.82
CA THR A 71 24.38 -20.30 -5.35
C THR A 71 25.79 -20.76 -4.97
N ARG A 72 26.83 -20.27 -5.66
CA ARG A 72 28.22 -20.55 -5.30
C ARG A 72 28.71 -19.68 -4.14
N CYS A 73 28.34 -18.40 -4.11
CA CYS A 73 28.64 -17.52 -2.99
C CYS A 73 28.12 -18.11 -1.66
N MET A 74 26.97 -18.78 -1.66
CA MET A 74 26.41 -19.47 -0.47
C MET A 74 27.35 -20.54 0.11
N GLN A 75 28.14 -21.20 -0.73
CA GLN A 75 29.11 -22.20 -0.28
C GLN A 75 30.46 -21.58 0.09
N LEU A 76 30.82 -20.45 -0.51
CA LEU A 76 32.12 -19.81 -0.31
C LEU A 76 32.17 -18.82 0.86
N ASP A 77 31.05 -18.16 1.19
CA ASP A 77 31.00 -17.12 2.20
C ASP A 77 30.07 -17.53 3.36
N GLU A 78 30.63 -17.62 4.56
CA GLU A 78 29.92 -18.02 5.78
C GLU A 78 28.82 -17.03 6.18
N HIS A 79 29.07 -15.72 6.03
CA HIS A 79 28.11 -14.68 6.36
C HIS A 79 26.93 -14.71 5.39
N TYR A 80 27.20 -14.94 4.11
CA TYR A 80 26.13 -15.06 3.11
C TYR A 80 25.33 -16.35 3.28
N ARG A 81 25.98 -17.44 3.68
CA ARG A 81 25.28 -18.68 4.04
C ARG A 81 24.28 -18.44 5.17
N GLN A 82 24.69 -17.68 6.19
CA GLN A 82 23.82 -17.28 7.29
C GLN A 82 22.62 -16.42 6.80
N ASP A 83 22.86 -15.43 5.94
CA ASP A 83 21.81 -14.59 5.33
C ASP A 83 20.75 -15.43 4.60
N GLN A 84 21.22 -16.35 3.76
CA GLN A 84 20.34 -17.20 2.96
C GLN A 84 19.52 -18.14 3.84
N PHE A 85 20.10 -18.68 4.92
CA PHE A 85 19.35 -19.48 5.88
C PHE A 85 18.26 -18.65 6.58
N ILE A 86 18.56 -17.43 7.03
CA ILE A 86 17.59 -16.54 7.69
C ILE A 86 16.41 -16.25 6.76
N ARG A 87 16.70 -15.80 5.53
CA ARG A 87 15.67 -15.43 4.53
C ARG A 87 14.87 -16.65 4.06
N ALA A 88 15.52 -17.79 3.82
CA ALA A 88 14.84 -19.01 3.42
C ALA A 88 13.94 -19.55 4.54
N SER A 89 14.37 -19.44 5.80
CA SER A 89 13.55 -19.83 6.95
C SER A 89 12.31 -18.94 7.10
N ASP A 90 12.45 -17.63 6.87
CA ASP A 90 11.34 -16.67 6.87
C ASP A 90 10.31 -16.96 5.76
N GLU A 91 10.78 -17.27 4.55
CA GLU A 91 9.91 -17.67 3.43
C GLU A 91 9.19 -19.00 3.70
N ALA A 92 9.90 -19.99 4.24
CA ALA A 92 9.31 -21.28 4.60
C ALA A 92 8.24 -21.13 5.71
N ALA A 93 8.50 -20.25 6.69
CA ALA A 93 7.54 -19.90 7.73
C ALA A 93 6.35 -19.12 7.15
N SER A 94 6.57 -18.15 6.26
CA SER A 94 5.51 -17.37 5.60
C SER A 94 4.57 -18.23 4.77
N SER A 95 5.14 -19.15 3.97
CA SER A 95 4.40 -20.08 3.10
C SER A 95 3.77 -21.25 3.86
N GLY A 96 4.21 -21.53 5.09
CA GLY A 96 3.72 -22.64 5.91
C GLY A 96 4.23 -24.02 5.45
N ASN A 97 5.30 -24.05 4.64
CA ASN A 97 5.84 -25.30 4.09
C ASN A 97 6.77 -26.02 5.08
N VAL A 98 6.21 -26.98 5.81
CA VAL A 98 6.92 -27.76 6.83
C VAL A 98 8.06 -28.58 6.24
N GLU A 99 7.90 -29.11 5.02
CA GLU A 99 8.92 -29.93 4.36
C GLU A 99 10.15 -29.07 4.02
N VAL A 100 9.94 -27.87 3.47
CA VAL A 100 11.03 -26.94 3.15
C VAL A 100 11.78 -26.50 4.40
N LEU A 101 11.06 -26.18 5.49
CA LEU A 101 11.72 -25.82 6.73
C LEU A 101 12.50 -27.00 7.34
N THR A 102 11.95 -28.21 7.28
CA THR A 102 12.67 -29.43 7.72
C THR A 102 13.96 -29.61 6.92
N TRP A 103 13.87 -29.41 5.61
CA TRP A 103 15.01 -29.48 4.71
C TRP A 103 16.08 -28.45 5.08
N LEU A 104 15.70 -27.19 5.33
CA LEU A 104 16.62 -26.14 5.78
C LEU A 104 17.31 -26.51 7.09
N LEU A 105 16.57 -26.95 8.11
CA LEU A 105 17.16 -27.33 9.40
C LEU A 105 18.15 -28.50 9.28
N SER A 106 17.92 -29.43 8.35
CA SER A 106 18.82 -30.57 8.11
C SER A 106 20.12 -30.19 7.37
N HIS A 107 20.06 -29.21 6.46
CA HIS A 107 21.22 -28.78 5.65
C HIS A 107 22.03 -27.68 6.33
N PHE A 108 21.47 -27.01 7.34
CA PHE A 108 22.08 -25.90 8.07
C PHE A 108 22.12 -26.18 9.59
N PRO A 109 22.81 -27.24 10.06
CA PRO A 109 22.78 -27.67 11.45
C PRO A 109 23.54 -26.73 12.40
N ASP A 110 24.37 -25.83 11.91
CA ASP A 110 25.13 -24.92 12.79
C ASP A 110 24.38 -23.60 13.05
N TYR A 111 23.32 -23.32 12.30
CA TYR A 111 22.59 -22.05 12.37
C TYR A 111 21.34 -22.15 13.25
N ASP A 112 21.17 -21.16 14.11
CA ASP A 112 19.96 -21.02 14.94
C ASP A 112 18.89 -20.23 14.18
N VAL A 113 17.64 -20.67 14.30
CA VAL A 113 16.48 -19.97 13.73
C VAL A 113 16.23 -18.69 14.53
N LEU A 114 15.98 -17.55 13.87
CA LEU A 114 15.65 -16.30 14.56
C LEU A 114 14.22 -16.33 15.12
N ILE A 115 13.99 -15.59 16.22
CA ILE A 115 12.65 -15.46 16.83
C ILE A 115 11.62 -14.92 15.83
N ASP A 116 12.04 -14.05 14.93
CA ASP A 116 11.19 -13.46 13.91
C ASP A 116 10.49 -14.50 13.01
N VAL A 117 11.15 -15.64 12.74
CA VAL A 117 10.58 -16.75 11.95
C VAL A 117 9.40 -17.39 12.70
N VAL A 118 9.49 -17.48 14.04
CA VAL A 118 8.38 -17.93 14.88
C VAL A 118 7.24 -16.92 14.83
N GLU A 119 7.54 -15.63 14.93
CA GLU A 119 6.53 -14.57 14.88
C GLU A 119 5.78 -14.59 13.54
N VAL A 120 6.49 -14.69 12.42
CA VAL A 120 5.89 -14.78 11.08
C VAL A 120 5.00 -16.02 10.95
N ALA A 121 5.46 -17.19 11.42
CA ALA A 121 4.63 -18.40 11.42
C ALA A 121 3.38 -18.26 12.30
N VAL A 122 3.46 -17.53 13.41
CA VAL A 122 2.32 -17.21 14.28
C VAL A 122 1.33 -16.26 13.59
N GLU A 123 1.81 -15.18 12.98
CA GLU A 123 0.96 -14.20 12.28
C GLU A 123 0.15 -14.84 11.16
N ARG A 124 0.75 -15.81 10.46
CA ARG A 124 0.11 -16.57 9.38
C ARG A 124 -0.71 -17.77 9.86
N GLY A 125 -0.57 -18.17 11.13
CA GLY A 125 -1.36 -19.25 11.74
C GLY A 125 -0.85 -20.67 11.45
N HIS A 126 0.42 -20.81 11.06
CA HIS A 126 0.99 -22.07 10.60
C HIS A 126 1.43 -22.98 11.75
N LEU A 127 0.46 -23.67 12.37
CA LEU A 127 0.70 -24.55 13.52
C LEU A 127 1.72 -25.67 13.25
N GLY A 128 1.80 -26.19 12.02
CA GLY A 128 2.76 -27.24 11.65
C GLY A 128 4.22 -26.79 11.79
N ILE A 129 4.51 -25.58 11.30
CA ILE A 129 5.84 -24.94 11.41
C ILE A 129 6.20 -24.72 12.87
N LEU A 130 5.27 -24.19 13.67
CA LEU A 130 5.52 -23.89 15.09
C LEU A 130 5.83 -25.16 15.90
N LYS A 131 5.12 -26.26 15.63
CA LYS A 131 5.41 -27.55 16.28
C LYS A 131 6.82 -28.05 15.92
N LEU A 132 7.22 -27.93 14.66
CA LEU A 132 8.53 -28.35 14.19
C LEU A 132 9.66 -27.51 14.80
N LEU A 133 9.47 -26.19 14.87
CA LEU A 133 10.43 -25.29 15.52
C LEU A 133 10.56 -25.62 17.02
N MET A 134 9.45 -25.87 17.71
CA MET A 134 9.47 -26.27 19.12
C MET A 134 10.23 -27.58 19.35
N THR A 135 10.01 -28.60 18.52
CA THR A 135 10.75 -29.87 18.63
C THR A 135 12.24 -29.66 18.41
N HIS A 136 12.62 -28.88 17.39
CA HIS A 136 14.03 -28.59 17.10
C HIS A 136 14.72 -27.82 18.23
N ILE A 137 14.03 -26.83 18.83
CA ILE A 137 14.56 -26.07 19.99
C ILE A 137 14.78 -27.00 21.20
N ARG A 138 13.80 -27.87 21.51
CA ARG A 138 13.90 -28.81 22.64
C ARG A 138 15.05 -29.82 22.45
N ASP A 139 15.24 -30.33 21.24
CA ASP A 139 16.32 -31.27 20.92
C ASP A 139 17.71 -30.63 21.11
N ARG A 140 17.90 -29.38 20.69
CA ARG A 140 19.16 -28.65 20.91
C ARG A 140 19.43 -28.35 22.39
N GLN A 141 18.42 -27.94 23.14
CA GLN A 141 18.57 -27.68 24.58
C GLN A 141 18.96 -28.94 25.36
N SER A 142 18.49 -30.12 24.95
CA SER A 142 18.87 -31.40 25.57
C SER A 142 20.31 -31.86 25.25
N SER A 143 20.88 -31.38 24.15
CA SER A 143 22.21 -31.75 23.66
C SER A 143 23.33 -30.84 24.19
N SER A 144 23.01 -29.60 24.58
CA SER A 144 24.00 -28.62 25.02
C SER A 144 24.30 -28.72 26.53
N LYS A 145 25.22 -29.62 26.90
CA LYS A 145 25.75 -29.77 28.27
C LYS A 145 26.78 -28.69 28.66
N ASN A 146 27.12 -27.75 27.79
CA ASN A 146 28.11 -26.70 28.10
C ASN A 146 27.44 -25.33 28.25
N ILE A 147 27.36 -24.91 29.51
CA ILE A 147 26.94 -23.58 29.95
C ILE A 147 28.01 -22.57 29.51
N HIS A 148 27.68 -21.70 28.54
CA HIS A 148 27.89 -20.27 28.65
C HIS A 148 27.21 -19.49 27.50
N VAL A 149 26.17 -18.75 27.89
CA VAL A 149 25.67 -17.51 27.27
C VAL A 149 25.30 -17.58 25.77
N GLN A 150 24.06 -17.98 25.49
CA GLN A 150 23.31 -17.34 24.40
C GLN A 150 22.05 -16.71 25.00
N ARG A 151 22.03 -15.38 25.03
CA ARG A 151 20.89 -14.54 25.46
C ARG A 151 19.74 -14.52 24.43
N ASN A 152 19.85 -15.29 23.35
CA ASN A 152 18.92 -15.28 22.20
C ASN A 152 18.30 -16.67 21.97
N GLY A 153 18.02 -17.43 23.03
CA GLY A 153 17.19 -18.64 22.89
C GLY A 153 15.82 -18.24 22.34
N VAL A 154 15.38 -18.89 21.27
CA VAL A 154 14.03 -18.73 20.71
C VAL A 154 13.03 -19.24 21.74
N HIS A 155 12.60 -18.36 22.63
CA HIS A 155 11.50 -18.62 23.54
C HIS A 155 10.21 -18.22 22.86
N PHE A 156 9.20 -19.09 22.90
CA PHE A 156 7.84 -18.72 22.53
C PHE A 156 7.34 -17.70 23.56
N SER A 157 7.61 -16.43 23.29
CA SER A 157 7.38 -15.33 24.21
C SER A 157 5.89 -15.04 24.37
N GLY A 158 5.55 -14.21 25.36
CA GLY A 158 4.20 -13.66 25.45
C GLY A 158 3.75 -12.97 24.17
N GLN A 159 4.68 -12.34 23.45
CA GLN A 159 4.43 -11.69 22.16
C GLN A 159 3.92 -12.67 21.09
N SER A 160 4.42 -13.90 21.04
CA SER A 160 3.87 -14.93 20.14
C SER A 160 2.40 -15.23 20.45
N LEU A 161 2.00 -15.31 21.72
CA LEU A 161 0.60 -15.51 22.07
C LEU A 161 -0.25 -14.28 21.72
N GLU A 162 0.27 -13.08 21.96
CA GLU A 162 -0.43 -11.83 21.61
C GLU A 162 -0.70 -11.72 20.11
N LEU A 163 0.30 -12.03 19.27
CA LEU A 163 0.16 -12.05 17.81
C LEU A 163 -0.88 -13.08 17.37
N ALA A 164 -0.83 -14.30 17.90
CA ALA A 164 -1.79 -15.35 17.56
C ALA A 164 -3.25 -14.92 17.80
N ILE A 165 -3.51 -14.21 18.90
CA ILE A 165 -4.84 -13.72 19.26
C ILE A 165 -5.25 -12.56 18.34
N ARG A 166 -4.35 -11.61 18.09
CA ARG A 166 -4.62 -10.42 17.26
C ARG A 166 -4.98 -10.80 15.82
N PHE A 167 -4.32 -11.81 15.26
CA PHE A 167 -4.59 -12.33 13.93
C PHE A 167 -5.72 -13.38 13.88
N GLY A 168 -6.35 -13.70 15.02
CA GLY A 168 -7.51 -14.60 15.08
C GLY A 168 -7.18 -16.10 15.02
N HIS A 169 -5.90 -16.48 15.17
CA HIS A 169 -5.44 -17.87 15.09
C HIS A 169 -5.63 -18.63 16.41
N LEU A 170 -6.90 -18.88 16.77
CA LEU A 170 -7.28 -19.51 18.04
C LEU A 170 -6.65 -20.89 18.28
N ASN A 171 -6.38 -21.66 17.22
CA ASN A 171 -5.74 -22.97 17.33
C ASN A 171 -4.28 -22.84 17.76
N VAL A 172 -3.56 -21.87 17.21
CA VAL A 172 -2.18 -21.53 17.60
C VAL A 172 -2.17 -21.00 19.03
N ALA A 173 -3.07 -20.06 19.37
CA ALA A 173 -3.17 -19.52 20.72
C ALA A 173 -3.43 -20.62 21.77
N ARG A 174 -4.38 -21.54 21.51
CA ARG A 174 -4.66 -22.67 22.41
C ARG A 174 -3.47 -23.63 22.55
N TRP A 175 -2.70 -23.82 21.48
CA TRP A 175 -1.51 -24.66 21.51
C TRP A 175 -0.39 -24.00 22.32
N LEU A 176 -0.11 -22.71 22.09
CA LEU A 176 0.85 -21.93 22.87
C LEU A 176 0.49 -21.91 24.37
N ILE A 177 -0.79 -21.78 24.71
CA ILE A 177 -1.23 -21.84 26.11
C ILE A 177 -0.93 -23.21 26.76
N ARG A 178 -1.02 -24.31 26.00
CA ARG A 178 -0.73 -25.65 26.55
C ARG A 178 0.77 -25.88 26.72
N GLU A 179 1.57 -25.48 25.73
CA GLU A 179 2.99 -25.83 25.68
C GLU A 179 3.89 -24.78 26.34
N ALA A 180 3.56 -23.49 26.27
CA ALA A 180 4.46 -22.39 26.62
C ALA A 180 3.93 -21.47 27.75
N ALA A 181 2.70 -21.66 28.24
CA ALA A 181 2.13 -20.78 29.28
C ALA A 181 2.91 -20.77 30.60
N HIS A 182 3.72 -21.81 30.86
CA HIS A 182 4.56 -21.91 32.04
C HIS A 182 5.84 -21.05 31.95
N GLU A 183 6.29 -20.73 30.73
CA GLU A 183 7.47 -19.88 30.47
C GLU A 183 7.12 -18.39 30.45
N MET A 184 5.84 -18.05 30.30
CA MET A 184 5.37 -16.66 30.20
C MET A 184 5.42 -15.94 31.56
N ASP A 185 5.86 -14.69 31.52
CA ASP A 185 5.81 -13.82 32.70
C ASP A 185 4.36 -13.39 33.02
N GLU A 186 4.14 -12.91 34.24
CA GLU A 186 2.79 -12.48 34.64
C GLU A 186 2.31 -11.25 33.86
N LYS A 187 3.20 -10.37 33.37
CA LYS A 187 2.80 -9.18 32.59
C LYS A 187 2.31 -9.57 31.19
N GLU A 188 2.95 -10.54 30.57
CA GLU A 188 2.65 -11.13 29.27
C GLU A 188 1.30 -11.83 29.30
N LYS A 189 1.05 -12.66 30.34
CA LYS A 189 -0.28 -13.28 30.55
C LYS A 189 -1.37 -12.21 30.68
N ILE A 190 -1.12 -11.14 31.43
CA ILE A 190 -2.05 -10.03 31.60
C ILE A 190 -2.35 -9.31 30.28
N ARG A 191 -1.33 -9.09 29.43
CA ARG A 191 -1.53 -8.49 28.10
C ARG A 191 -2.33 -9.42 27.18
N ALA A 192 -1.99 -10.71 27.14
CA ALA A 192 -2.71 -11.70 26.34
C ALA A 192 -4.20 -11.80 26.76
N ILE A 193 -4.50 -11.78 28.06
CA ILE A 193 -5.89 -11.73 28.56
C ILE A 193 -6.61 -10.49 28.04
N LYS A 194 -6.01 -9.30 28.14
CA LYS A 194 -6.61 -8.03 27.66
C LYS A 194 -6.90 -8.06 26.16
N ILE A 195 -5.98 -8.61 25.35
CA ILE A 195 -6.15 -8.72 23.90
C ILE A 195 -7.25 -9.73 23.56
N ALA A 196 -7.27 -10.89 24.24
CA ALA A 196 -8.31 -11.91 24.06
C ALA A 196 -9.70 -11.36 24.35
N LEU A 197 -9.85 -10.63 25.47
CA LEU A 197 -11.10 -9.94 25.80
C LEU A 197 -11.43 -8.87 24.75
N GLY A 198 -10.47 -8.07 24.31
CA GLY A 198 -10.69 -7.07 23.25
C GLY A 198 -11.30 -7.64 21.95
N HIS A 199 -10.99 -8.89 21.61
CA HIS A 199 -11.51 -9.62 20.44
C HIS A 199 -12.72 -10.53 20.75
N GLY A 200 -13.25 -10.51 21.98
CA GLY A 200 -14.41 -11.33 22.37
C GLY A 200 -14.10 -12.81 22.68
N HIS A 201 -12.84 -13.18 22.85
CA HIS A 201 -12.41 -14.57 23.11
C HIS A 201 -12.39 -14.90 24.61
N GLU A 202 -13.58 -14.92 25.24
CA GLU A 202 -13.73 -15.16 26.68
C GLU A 202 -13.13 -16.50 27.15
N THR A 203 -13.42 -17.59 26.44
CA THR A 203 -12.95 -18.94 26.80
C THR A 203 -11.41 -19.06 26.79
N LEU A 204 -10.75 -18.26 25.97
CA LEU A 204 -9.29 -18.20 25.92
C LEU A 204 -8.75 -17.38 27.11
N ALA A 205 -9.37 -16.23 27.39
CA ALA A 205 -9.03 -15.38 28.53
C ALA A 205 -9.21 -16.12 29.87
N GLN A 206 -10.27 -16.90 30.03
CA GLN A 206 -10.50 -17.72 31.24
C GLN A 206 -9.38 -18.74 31.49
N LYS A 207 -8.80 -19.32 30.42
CA LYS A 207 -7.70 -20.30 30.55
C LYS A 207 -6.36 -19.70 30.95
N LEU A 208 -6.17 -18.41 30.70
CA LEU A 208 -4.94 -17.67 31.02
C LEU A 208 -4.96 -17.02 32.41
N LEU A 209 -6.10 -17.08 33.11
CA LEU A 209 -6.34 -16.34 34.33
C LEU A 209 -5.49 -16.88 35.50
N PRO A 210 -4.81 -16.01 36.27
CA PRO A 210 -4.14 -16.44 37.49
C PRO A 210 -5.14 -16.99 38.52
N PRO A 211 -4.76 -17.99 39.33
CA PRO A 211 -5.66 -18.61 40.30
C PRO A 211 -6.19 -17.57 41.29
N GLY A 212 -7.52 -17.54 41.47
CA GLY A 212 -8.20 -16.63 42.39
C GLY A 212 -8.38 -15.18 41.90
N LYS A 213 -8.04 -14.87 40.63
CA LYS A 213 -8.34 -13.56 40.02
C LYS A 213 -9.65 -13.58 39.24
N CYS A 214 -10.29 -12.43 39.11
CA CYS A 214 -11.52 -12.26 38.32
C CYS A 214 -11.17 -11.78 36.91
N ILE A 215 -11.84 -12.32 35.89
CA ILE A 215 -11.64 -11.92 34.48
C ILE A 215 -11.94 -10.42 34.26
N LEU A 216 -12.88 -9.86 35.03
CA LEU A 216 -13.29 -8.47 34.94
C LEU A 216 -12.20 -7.49 35.40
N ASP A 217 -11.27 -7.91 36.25
CA ASP A 217 -10.12 -7.07 36.65
C ASP A 217 -9.23 -6.71 35.45
N TYR A 218 -9.26 -7.55 34.40
CA TYR A 218 -8.53 -7.36 33.16
C TYR A 218 -9.37 -6.72 32.05
N ALA A 219 -10.69 -6.62 32.23
CA ALA A 219 -11.63 -6.12 31.24
C ALA A 219 -11.80 -4.58 31.25
N ARG A 220 -11.07 -3.85 32.10
CA ARG A 220 -11.26 -2.42 32.41
C ARG A 220 -11.33 -1.49 31.18
N LEU A 221 -10.57 -1.75 30.12
CA LEU A 221 -10.50 -0.93 28.89
C LEU A 221 -10.87 -1.75 27.64
N CYS A 222 -11.70 -2.78 27.78
CA CYS A 222 -12.14 -3.58 26.64
C CYS A 222 -13.08 -2.79 25.74
N ARG A 223 -12.90 -2.96 24.42
CA ARG A 223 -13.72 -2.31 23.38
C ARG A 223 -14.90 -3.16 22.92
N HIS A 224 -14.91 -4.45 23.27
CA HIS A 224 -15.92 -5.39 22.81
C HIS A 224 -17.28 -5.13 23.49
N PRO A 225 -18.39 -4.92 22.74
CA PRO A 225 -19.68 -4.50 23.32
C PRO A 225 -20.24 -5.44 24.39
N GLU A 226 -20.12 -6.75 24.20
CA GLU A 226 -20.64 -7.76 25.16
C GLU A 226 -19.87 -7.73 26.49
N ILE A 227 -18.56 -7.49 26.45
CA ILE A 227 -17.74 -7.40 27.65
C ILE A 227 -18.01 -6.07 28.36
N ILE A 228 -18.29 -5.00 27.61
CA ILE A 228 -18.71 -3.73 28.18
C ILE A 228 -20.06 -3.88 28.90
N GLU A 229 -21.01 -4.63 28.32
CA GLU A 229 -22.28 -4.96 28.97
C GLU A 229 -22.07 -5.77 30.25
N TRP A 230 -21.20 -6.77 30.21
CA TRP A 230 -20.86 -7.55 31.40
C TRP A 230 -20.22 -6.69 32.50
N ASN A 231 -19.28 -5.80 32.14
CA ASN A 231 -18.68 -4.82 33.07
C ASN A 231 -19.72 -3.85 33.65
N TYR A 232 -20.74 -3.49 32.88
CA TYR A 232 -21.85 -2.66 33.31
C TYR A 232 -22.71 -3.40 34.35
N ASP A 233 -23.13 -4.63 34.05
CA ASP A 233 -24.01 -5.44 34.90
C ASP A 233 -23.35 -5.78 36.25
N CYS A 234 -22.03 -6.00 36.25
CA CYS A 234 -21.25 -6.21 37.47
C CYS A 234 -20.94 -4.93 38.25
N GLY A 235 -21.35 -3.75 37.78
CA GLY A 235 -21.19 -2.48 38.48
C GLY A 235 -19.76 -1.90 38.51
N TYR A 236 -18.83 -2.45 37.72
CA TYR A 236 -17.45 -1.96 37.64
C TYR A 236 -17.39 -0.56 37.02
N LEU A 237 -18.15 -0.33 35.95
CA LEU A 237 -18.19 0.98 35.28
C LEU A 237 -18.72 2.08 36.20
N LYS A 238 -19.56 1.77 37.19
CA LYS A 238 -20.06 2.75 38.17
C LYS A 238 -18.95 3.27 39.09
N ARG A 239 -17.97 2.42 39.42
CA ARG A 239 -16.87 2.75 40.35
C ARG A 239 -15.71 3.45 39.66
N ASP A 240 -15.51 3.20 38.36
CA ASP A 240 -14.40 3.74 37.58
C ASP A 240 -14.86 4.60 36.41
N GLN A 241 -14.79 5.91 36.60
CA GLN A 241 -15.15 6.90 35.59
C GLN A 241 -14.27 6.82 34.34
N SER A 242 -12.99 6.44 34.45
CA SER A 242 -12.09 6.36 33.29
C SER A 242 -12.46 5.20 32.37
N ALA A 243 -12.79 4.04 32.93
CA ALA A 243 -13.31 2.90 32.16
C ALA A 243 -14.66 3.21 31.53
N ALA A 244 -15.55 3.92 32.23
CA ALA A 244 -16.85 4.33 31.70
C ALA A 244 -16.71 5.23 30.46
N ILE A 245 -15.77 6.19 30.45
CA ILE A 245 -15.49 7.03 29.28
C ILE A 245 -15.00 6.17 28.11
N HIS A 246 -14.04 5.27 28.35
CA HIS A 246 -13.48 4.42 27.29
C HIS A 246 -14.52 3.48 26.68
N ALA A 247 -15.35 2.88 27.55
CA ALA A 247 -16.50 2.06 27.14
C ALA A 247 -17.47 2.88 26.30
N PHE A 248 -17.82 4.10 26.74
CA PHE A 248 -18.71 5.00 26.00
C PHE A 248 -18.17 5.32 24.60
N THR A 249 -16.89 5.71 24.48
CA THR A 249 -16.24 5.98 23.19
C THR A 249 -16.17 4.74 22.30
N SER A 250 -15.92 3.56 22.86
CA SER A 250 -15.85 2.33 22.08
C SER A 250 -17.21 1.94 21.51
N LEU A 251 -18.29 2.22 22.24
CA LEU A 251 -19.65 1.89 21.82
C LEU A 251 -20.18 2.82 20.72
N THR A 252 -19.58 3.98 20.46
CA THR A 252 -20.09 4.95 19.46
C THR A 252 -20.19 4.38 18.06
N HIS A 253 -19.35 3.40 17.73
CA HIS A 253 -19.34 2.73 16.42
C HIS A 253 -20.15 1.42 16.41
N SER A 254 -20.65 0.97 17.57
CA SER A 254 -21.19 -0.39 17.76
C SER A 254 -22.72 -0.52 17.61
N ARG A 255 -23.44 0.54 17.19
CA ARG A 255 -24.92 0.62 17.17
C ARG A 255 -25.64 0.29 18.50
N ARG A 256 -24.92 0.03 19.60
CA ARG A 256 -25.46 -0.29 20.94
C ARG A 256 -25.72 0.98 21.77
N PHE A 257 -26.53 1.90 21.25
CA PHE A 257 -26.84 3.17 21.91
C PHE A 257 -27.57 3.01 23.25
N ASP A 258 -28.33 1.93 23.44
CA ASP A 258 -28.99 1.64 24.72
C ASP A 258 -28.00 1.45 25.85
N LEU A 259 -26.87 0.79 25.58
CA LEU A 259 -25.80 0.58 26.55
C LEU A 259 -25.06 1.90 26.84
N MET A 260 -24.88 2.75 25.82
CA MET A 260 -24.32 4.09 26.01
C MET A 260 -25.19 4.95 26.94
N LYS A 261 -26.52 4.95 26.75
CA LYS A 261 -27.48 5.66 27.62
C LYS A 261 -27.41 5.15 29.06
N LYS A 262 -27.37 3.82 29.23
CA LYS A 262 -27.22 3.16 30.54
C LYS A 262 -25.94 3.60 31.26
N ILE A 263 -24.80 3.66 30.57
CA ILE A 263 -23.51 4.09 31.13
C ILE A 263 -23.54 5.57 31.51
N ALA A 264 -24.02 6.44 30.62
CA ALA A 264 -24.10 7.88 30.88
C ALA A 264 -24.92 8.20 32.14
N LYS A 265 -26.11 7.59 32.28
CA LYS A 265 -27.01 7.81 33.41
C LYS A 265 -26.38 7.46 34.76
N GLN A 266 -25.48 6.47 34.82
CA GLN A 266 -24.82 6.08 36.07
C GLN A 266 -23.82 7.13 36.59
N HIS A 267 -23.34 8.02 35.71
CA HIS A 267 -22.31 9.02 36.01
C HIS A 267 -22.85 10.45 36.05
N GLU A 268 -24.17 10.63 36.09
CA GLU A 268 -24.78 11.95 36.21
C GLU A 268 -24.63 12.53 37.63
N PRO A 269 -24.26 13.83 37.78
CA PRO A 269 -23.88 14.76 36.73
C PRO A 269 -22.47 14.49 36.19
N LEU A 270 -22.32 14.44 34.86
CA LEU A 270 -21.02 14.24 34.22
C LEU A 270 -20.08 15.40 34.58
N GLN A 271 -19.11 15.13 35.44
CA GLN A 271 -18.11 16.13 35.82
C GLN A 271 -17.27 16.55 34.60
N ASP A 272 -16.90 17.83 34.60
CA ASP A 272 -16.31 18.53 33.46
C ASP A 272 -14.82 18.21 33.26
N ARG A 273 -14.51 16.93 33.02
CA ARG A 273 -13.17 16.50 32.58
C ARG A 273 -13.16 16.51 31.05
N SER A 274 -12.10 17.08 30.45
CA SER A 274 -11.87 17.14 29.00
C SER A 274 -12.15 15.83 28.25
N ASN A 275 -11.94 14.69 28.92
CA ASN A 275 -12.15 13.35 28.38
C ASN A 275 -13.62 13.03 28.07
N TRP A 276 -14.59 13.44 28.91
CA TRP A 276 -16.01 13.24 28.60
C TRP A 276 -16.46 14.10 27.42
N ARG A 277 -15.95 15.33 27.29
CA ARG A 277 -16.25 16.22 26.14
C ARG A 277 -15.76 15.61 24.82
N CYS A 278 -14.53 15.08 24.80
CA CYS A 278 -13.99 14.41 23.61
C CYS A 278 -14.82 13.17 23.24
N ALA A 279 -15.13 12.32 24.21
CA ALA A 279 -15.94 11.13 23.98
C ALA A 279 -17.35 11.47 23.45
N TRP A 280 -17.97 12.54 23.98
CA TRP A 280 -19.29 12.99 23.54
C TRP A 280 -19.26 13.57 22.13
N ARG A 281 -18.22 14.34 21.79
CA ARG A 281 -18.00 14.86 20.44
C ARG A 281 -17.94 13.74 19.40
N ASP A 282 -17.16 12.70 19.68
CA ASP A 282 -17.02 11.57 18.76
C ASP A 282 -18.32 10.76 18.67
N ALA A 283 -19.07 10.65 19.77
CA ALA A 283 -20.40 10.07 19.78
C ALA A 283 -21.40 10.83 18.92
N ILE A 284 -21.44 12.18 19.00
CA ILE A 284 -22.33 13.01 18.17
C ILE A 284 -21.98 12.81 16.68
N LYS A 285 -20.69 12.87 16.31
CA LYS A 285 -20.26 12.64 14.93
C LYS A 285 -20.65 11.25 14.43
N SER A 286 -20.36 10.21 15.20
CA SER A 286 -20.71 8.84 14.83
C SER A 286 -22.22 8.64 14.72
N ALA A 287 -23.02 9.25 15.59
CA ALA A 287 -24.48 9.20 15.51
C ALA A 287 -25.02 9.88 14.24
N CYS A 288 -24.37 10.93 13.74
CA CYS A 288 -24.74 11.57 12.49
C CYS A 288 -24.58 10.63 11.28
N SER A 289 -23.54 9.78 11.28
CA SER A 289 -23.31 8.80 10.21
C SER A 289 -24.08 7.48 10.41
N THR A 290 -24.08 6.93 11.62
CA THR A 290 -24.50 5.53 11.88
C THR A 290 -25.81 5.41 12.67
N GLY A 291 -26.25 6.48 13.32
CA GLY A 291 -27.42 6.52 14.19
C GLY A 291 -28.68 7.09 13.52
N GLY A 292 -29.78 7.12 14.27
CA GLY A 292 -31.01 7.78 13.89
C GLY A 292 -31.18 9.16 14.53
N VAL A 293 -32.32 9.80 14.24
CA VAL A 293 -32.69 11.10 14.81
C VAL A 293 -32.81 11.01 16.33
N CYS A 294 -33.32 9.90 16.87
CA CYS A 294 -33.51 9.73 18.31
C CYS A 294 -32.19 9.69 19.08
N GLU A 295 -31.18 9.00 18.54
CA GLU A 295 -29.84 8.89 19.13
C GLU A 295 -29.12 10.24 19.05
N THR A 296 -29.16 10.87 17.89
CA THR A 296 -28.57 12.20 17.67
C THR A 296 -29.21 13.23 18.58
N ARG A 297 -30.55 13.21 18.70
CA ARG A 297 -31.31 14.11 19.57
C ARG A 297 -30.91 13.95 21.04
N TRP A 298 -30.85 12.72 21.53
CA TRP A 298 -30.43 12.46 22.89
C TRP A 298 -29.01 12.97 23.17
N LEU A 299 -28.06 12.74 22.24
CA LEU A 299 -26.68 13.19 22.41
C LEU A 299 -26.53 14.71 22.41
N VAL A 300 -27.28 15.41 21.54
CA VAL A 300 -27.24 16.87 21.38
C VAL A 300 -27.95 17.60 22.53
N GLU A 301 -29.13 17.15 22.93
CA GLU A 301 -29.95 17.83 23.95
C GLU A 301 -29.39 17.67 25.37
N HIS A 302 -28.60 16.62 25.61
CA HIS A 302 -27.94 16.37 26.88
C HIS A 302 -27.06 17.57 27.30
N PRO A 303 -26.98 17.94 28.60
CA PRO A 303 -26.19 19.10 29.04
C PRO A 303 -24.72 19.09 28.58
N MET A 304 -24.11 17.90 28.48
CA MET A 304 -22.76 17.72 27.92
C MET A 304 -22.73 17.96 26.40
N GLY A 305 -23.75 17.49 25.68
CA GLY A 305 -23.89 17.70 24.24
C GLY A 305 -23.98 19.17 23.89
N ARG A 306 -24.82 19.93 24.60
CA ARG A 306 -24.96 21.39 24.40
C ARG A 306 -23.62 22.13 24.51
N ARG A 307 -22.84 21.82 25.55
CA ARG A 307 -21.48 22.39 25.72
C ARG A 307 -20.54 22.02 24.59
N VAL A 308 -20.54 20.75 24.17
CA VAL A 308 -19.70 20.29 23.04
C VAL A 308 -20.11 20.96 21.73
N CYS A 309 -21.40 21.15 21.49
CA CYS A 309 -21.91 21.87 20.33
C CYS A 309 -21.52 23.37 20.37
N GLU A 310 -21.54 24.01 21.54
CA GLU A 310 -21.05 25.38 21.72
C GLU A 310 -19.54 25.48 21.43
N GLU A 311 -18.74 24.53 21.91
CA GLU A 311 -17.30 24.45 21.58
C GLU A 311 -17.08 24.26 20.08
N MET A 312 -17.79 23.32 19.46
CA MET A 312 -17.70 23.12 18.00
C MET A 312 -18.03 24.39 17.23
N ARG A 313 -19.02 25.17 17.69
CA ARG A 313 -19.38 26.46 17.09
C ARG A 313 -18.23 27.47 17.23
N GLN A 314 -17.62 27.57 18.41
CA GLN A 314 -16.49 28.46 18.65
C GLN A 314 -15.26 28.14 17.80
N PHE A 315 -14.98 26.85 17.57
CA PHE A 315 -13.84 26.39 16.77
C PHE A 315 -14.14 26.20 15.26
N GLY A 316 -15.37 26.49 14.81
CA GLY A 316 -15.77 26.30 13.40
C GLY A 316 -15.74 24.84 12.95
N TRP A 317 -16.10 23.90 13.82
CA TRP A 317 -16.10 22.45 13.54
C TRP A 317 -17.49 21.86 13.27
N LEU A 318 -18.54 22.68 13.26
CA LEU A 318 -19.92 22.22 13.02
C LEU A 318 -20.10 21.60 11.62
N PHE A 319 -19.32 22.04 10.62
CA PHE A 319 -19.35 21.46 9.27
C PHE A 319 -19.15 19.95 9.25
N ARG A 320 -18.42 19.39 10.23
CA ARG A 320 -18.17 17.94 10.34
C ARG A 320 -19.45 17.15 10.65
N LEU A 321 -20.45 17.76 11.29
CA LEU A 321 -21.71 17.09 11.62
C LEU A 321 -22.59 16.95 10.37
N LEU A 322 -22.73 18.03 9.61
CA LEU A 322 -23.46 18.01 8.34
C LEU A 322 -22.76 17.10 7.34
N TRP A 323 -21.44 17.20 7.21
CA TRP A 323 -20.63 16.32 6.36
C TRP A 323 -20.85 14.84 6.68
N ALA A 324 -20.77 14.45 7.96
CA ALA A 324 -20.96 13.07 8.41
C ALA A 324 -22.35 12.50 8.09
N ALA A 325 -23.40 13.33 8.14
CA ALA A 325 -24.75 12.95 7.76
C ALA A 325 -24.94 12.90 6.24
N CYS A 326 -24.28 13.80 5.49
CA CYS A 326 -24.32 13.85 4.03
C CYS A 326 -23.64 12.64 3.39
N ASP A 327 -22.51 12.18 3.94
CA ASP A 327 -21.76 11.02 3.44
C ASP A 327 -22.62 9.74 3.35
N VAL A 328 -23.45 9.52 4.37
CA VAL A 328 -24.35 8.36 4.46
C VAL A 328 -25.70 8.62 3.78
N GLY A 329 -26.11 9.88 3.63
CA GLY A 329 -27.40 10.25 3.06
C GLY A 329 -28.54 10.36 4.09
N ASN A 330 -28.23 10.66 5.35
CA ASN A 330 -29.19 10.65 6.46
C ASN A 330 -29.97 11.97 6.59
N VAL A 331 -30.88 12.21 5.64
CA VAL A 331 -31.70 13.44 5.59
C VAL A 331 -32.47 13.75 6.88
N PRO A 332 -33.09 12.78 7.59
CA PRO A 332 -33.76 13.07 8.86
C PRO A 332 -32.82 13.67 9.92
N VAL A 333 -31.56 13.22 9.97
CA VAL A 333 -30.56 13.80 10.88
C VAL A 333 -30.11 15.18 10.39
N MET A 334 -29.94 15.37 9.08
CA MET A 334 -29.65 16.69 8.49
C MET A 334 -30.72 17.73 8.86
N GLN A 335 -32.00 17.35 8.72
CA GLN A 335 -33.15 18.18 9.11
C GLN A 335 -33.12 18.54 10.60
N TYR A 336 -32.88 17.56 11.47
CA TYR A 336 -32.78 17.79 12.90
C TYR A 336 -31.64 18.76 13.25
N LEU A 337 -30.44 18.56 12.69
CA LEU A 337 -29.30 19.44 12.92
C LEU A 337 -29.58 20.89 12.45
N TYR A 338 -30.30 21.04 11.33
CA TYR A 338 -30.73 22.32 10.80
C TYR A 338 -31.68 23.05 11.76
N GLU A 339 -32.72 22.36 12.25
CA GLU A 339 -33.68 22.91 13.22
C GLU A 339 -33.02 23.37 14.53
N GLN A 340 -31.91 22.73 14.91
CA GLN A 340 -31.13 23.11 16.10
C GLN A 340 -30.09 24.21 15.83
N GLY A 341 -29.91 24.69 14.60
CA GLY A 341 -28.88 25.65 14.24
C GLY A 341 -27.45 25.12 14.46
N LEU A 342 -27.24 23.82 14.21
CA LEU A 342 -25.96 23.11 14.37
C LEU A 342 -25.32 22.72 13.04
N VAL A 343 -25.67 23.43 11.97
CA VAL A 343 -25.22 23.16 10.59
C VAL A 343 -24.42 24.35 10.07
N ASP A 344 -23.24 24.05 9.53
CA ASP A 344 -22.37 24.96 8.78
C ASP A 344 -21.77 24.16 7.61
N GLY A 345 -21.15 24.84 6.63
CA GLY A 345 -20.39 24.18 5.56
C GLY A 345 -21.29 23.37 4.61
N PHE A 346 -22.39 23.97 4.16
CA PHE A 346 -23.31 23.35 3.20
C PHE A 346 -22.62 23.03 1.87
N GLY A 347 -21.61 23.82 1.47
CA GLY A 347 -20.80 23.54 0.29
C GLY A 347 -20.03 22.22 0.37
N ASP A 348 -19.32 21.97 1.48
CA ASP A 348 -18.58 20.72 1.70
C ASP A 348 -19.52 19.52 1.81
N GLY A 349 -20.67 19.71 2.48
CA GLY A 349 -21.73 18.70 2.55
C GLY A 349 -22.28 18.34 1.18
N LEU A 350 -22.47 19.32 0.28
CA LEU A 350 -22.96 19.12 -1.08
C LEU A 350 -21.99 18.28 -1.91
N LEU A 351 -20.70 18.61 -1.87
CA LEU A 351 -19.67 17.86 -2.60
C LEU A 351 -19.52 16.43 -2.09
N CYS A 352 -19.58 16.24 -0.78
CA CYS A 352 -19.60 14.92 -0.16
C CYS A 352 -20.82 14.10 -0.62
N ALA A 353 -22.01 14.71 -0.65
CA ALA A 353 -23.22 14.06 -1.13
C ALA A 353 -23.13 13.68 -2.62
N ILE A 354 -22.49 14.49 -3.46
CA ILE A 354 -22.28 14.19 -4.90
C ILE A 354 -21.30 13.02 -5.07
N ARG A 355 -20.17 13.04 -4.34
CA ARG A 355 -19.20 11.94 -4.33
C ARG A 355 -19.86 10.62 -3.94
N GLY A 356 -20.65 10.63 -2.87
CA GLY A 356 -21.34 9.45 -2.33
C GLY A 356 -22.65 9.07 -3.02
N ASP A 357 -23.04 9.73 -4.11
CA ASP A 357 -24.31 9.50 -4.84
C ASP A 357 -25.58 9.68 -3.99
N ARG A 358 -25.59 10.66 -3.09
CA ARG A 358 -26.65 10.87 -2.10
C ARG A 358 -27.66 11.90 -2.61
N MET A 359 -28.46 11.52 -3.61
CA MET A 359 -29.43 12.41 -4.25
C MET A 359 -30.43 13.08 -3.28
N LYS A 360 -30.88 12.36 -2.24
CA LYS A 360 -31.78 12.93 -1.22
C LYS A 360 -31.10 14.04 -0.42
N SER A 361 -29.83 13.87 -0.07
CA SER A 361 -29.04 14.88 0.62
C SER A 361 -28.75 16.07 -0.26
N VAL A 362 -28.42 15.85 -1.55
CA VAL A 362 -28.25 16.93 -2.54
C VAL A 362 -29.52 17.79 -2.64
N LYS A 363 -30.70 17.16 -2.81
CA LYS A 363 -31.98 17.87 -2.87
C LYS A 363 -32.24 18.70 -1.61
N TRP A 364 -32.04 18.09 -0.44
CA TRP A 364 -32.22 18.76 0.84
C TRP A 364 -31.27 19.95 1.00
N ILE A 365 -29.98 19.78 0.69
CA ILE A 365 -28.98 20.86 0.82
C ILE A 365 -29.36 22.05 -0.07
N LEU A 366 -29.82 21.80 -1.30
CA LEU A 366 -30.22 22.85 -2.22
C LEU A 366 -31.50 23.58 -1.79
N GLU A 367 -32.44 22.89 -1.13
CA GLU A 367 -33.65 23.50 -0.58
C GLU A 367 -33.36 24.42 0.62
N TYR A 368 -32.42 24.03 1.47
CA TYR A 368 -32.10 24.73 2.72
C TYR A 368 -30.79 25.53 2.66
N PHE A 369 -30.22 25.73 1.48
CA PHE A 369 -28.93 26.39 1.30
C PHE A 369 -28.98 27.84 1.80
N PRO A 370 -28.11 28.25 2.75
CA PRO A 370 -28.18 29.59 3.30
C PRO A 370 -27.69 30.64 2.29
N PRO A 371 -28.38 31.79 2.14
CA PRO A 371 -27.99 32.86 1.21
C PRO A 371 -26.70 33.57 1.61
N THR A 372 -26.20 33.33 2.83
CA THR A 372 -24.96 33.88 3.38
C THR A 372 -23.72 33.07 3.01
N GLU A 373 -23.88 31.80 2.64
CA GLU A 373 -22.78 30.93 2.22
C GLU A 373 -22.64 31.01 0.69
N HIS A 374 -21.41 31.09 0.19
CA HIS A 374 -21.17 31.03 -1.25
C HIS A 374 -21.11 29.56 -1.67
N MET A 375 -21.95 29.17 -2.62
CA MET A 375 -21.88 27.84 -3.21
C MET A 375 -20.53 27.68 -3.93
N PRO A 376 -19.84 26.54 -3.82
CA PRO A 376 -18.64 26.29 -4.60
C PRO A 376 -19.03 26.07 -6.07
N ASP A 377 -19.25 27.17 -6.80
CA ASP A 377 -19.76 27.22 -8.18
C ASP A 377 -18.94 26.35 -9.16
N TYR A 378 -17.63 26.21 -8.91
CA TYR A 378 -16.70 25.45 -9.75
C TYR A 378 -16.76 23.92 -9.54
N SER A 379 -17.21 23.45 -8.37
CA SER A 379 -17.00 22.05 -7.97
C SER A 379 -18.22 21.15 -8.16
N VAL A 380 -19.44 21.66 -8.24
CA VAL A 380 -20.65 20.81 -8.26
C VAL A 380 -20.82 20.07 -9.58
N LEU A 381 -20.77 20.78 -10.71
CA LEU A 381 -20.90 20.18 -12.04
C LEU A 381 -19.70 19.28 -12.37
N VAL A 382 -18.48 19.74 -12.07
CA VAL A 382 -17.24 18.99 -12.32
C VAL A 382 -17.21 17.73 -11.47
N GLU A 383 -17.53 17.81 -10.18
CA GLU A 383 -17.54 16.63 -9.30
C GLU A 383 -18.63 15.64 -9.71
N ALA A 384 -19.83 16.14 -10.08
CA ALA A 384 -20.89 15.27 -10.60
C ALA A 384 -20.47 14.60 -11.92
N ALA A 385 -19.78 15.33 -12.80
CA ALA A 385 -19.31 14.82 -14.08
C ALA A 385 -18.18 13.80 -13.92
N ARG A 386 -17.21 14.08 -13.05
CA ARG A 386 -16.10 13.21 -12.66
C ARG A 386 -16.59 11.84 -12.16
N HIS A 387 -17.63 11.83 -11.33
CA HIS A 387 -18.20 10.61 -10.74
C HIS A 387 -19.37 10.00 -11.55
N GLY A 388 -19.65 10.49 -12.77
CA GLY A 388 -20.69 9.89 -13.61
C GLY A 388 -22.13 10.12 -13.14
N ARG A 389 -22.40 11.16 -12.34
CA ARG A 389 -23.70 11.41 -11.71
C ARG A 389 -24.71 12.06 -12.66
N LEU A 390 -25.08 11.36 -13.74
CA LEU A 390 -25.98 11.87 -14.78
C LEU A 390 -27.34 12.33 -14.24
N GLU A 391 -27.94 11.55 -13.32
CA GLU A 391 -29.22 11.93 -12.69
C GLU A 391 -29.13 13.25 -11.92
N MET A 392 -28.00 13.48 -11.23
CA MET A 392 -27.75 14.73 -10.51
C MET A 392 -27.56 15.89 -11.48
N LEU A 393 -26.81 15.69 -12.58
CA LEU A 393 -26.61 16.69 -13.62
C LEU A 393 -27.94 17.10 -14.29
N GLN A 394 -28.78 16.13 -14.64
CA GLN A 394 -30.13 16.38 -15.16
C GLN A 394 -31.02 17.12 -14.15
N PHE A 395 -30.87 16.81 -12.86
CA PHE A 395 -31.59 17.51 -11.81
C PHE A 395 -31.10 18.96 -11.67
N PHE A 396 -29.79 19.19 -11.64
CA PHE A 396 -29.20 20.53 -11.59
C PHE A 396 -29.68 21.40 -12.77
N GLN A 397 -29.80 20.82 -13.97
CA GLN A 397 -30.37 21.51 -15.15
C GLN A 397 -31.84 21.93 -14.96
N ARG A 398 -32.64 21.23 -14.15
CA ARG A 398 -34.04 21.61 -13.90
C ARG A 398 -34.17 22.74 -12.87
N VAL A 399 -33.17 22.91 -12.02
CA VAL A 399 -33.17 23.84 -10.86
C VAL A 399 -32.47 25.18 -11.19
N ASP A 400 -31.98 25.31 -12.43
CA ASP A 400 -31.12 26.33 -13.07
C ASP A 400 -31.41 27.82 -12.75
N SER A 401 -32.62 28.18 -12.31
CA SER A 401 -32.98 29.57 -11.98
C SER A 401 -32.85 29.96 -10.50
N THR A 402 -32.61 29.01 -9.60
CA THR A 402 -32.67 29.24 -8.14
C THR A 402 -31.36 29.02 -7.40
N VAL A 403 -30.40 28.35 -8.04
CA VAL A 403 -29.14 27.93 -7.41
C VAL A 403 -27.97 28.70 -8.03
N PRO A 404 -27.21 29.49 -7.24
CA PRO A 404 -26.01 30.18 -7.72
C PRO A 404 -25.04 29.21 -8.43
N GLY A 405 -24.40 29.65 -9.52
CA GLY A 405 -23.38 28.88 -10.24
C GLY A 405 -23.87 27.87 -11.29
N LEU A 406 -25.18 27.56 -11.36
CA LEU A 406 -25.72 26.63 -12.36
C LEU A 406 -26.22 27.30 -13.65
N SER A 407 -26.51 28.61 -13.60
CA SER A 407 -27.13 29.40 -14.67
C SER A 407 -26.41 29.32 -16.03
N LYS A 408 -27.19 29.07 -17.09
CA LYS A 408 -26.77 29.16 -18.51
C LYS A 408 -26.39 30.57 -18.98
N SER A 409 -26.74 31.62 -18.24
CA SER A 409 -26.57 32.99 -18.69
C SER A 409 -25.87 33.85 -17.65
N THR A 410 -24.57 34.11 -17.84
CA THR A 410 -23.97 35.34 -17.31
C THR A 410 -23.04 35.94 -18.34
N GLN A 411 -23.61 36.82 -19.16
CA GLN A 411 -22.87 37.74 -20.03
C GLN A 411 -21.95 38.64 -19.18
N ARG A 412 -20.73 38.86 -19.71
CA ARG A 412 -19.74 39.87 -19.30
C ARG A 412 -20.34 41.07 -18.55
N GLN A 413 -20.09 41.16 -17.25
CA GLN A 413 -20.18 42.41 -16.50
C GLN A 413 -18.78 42.77 -16.00
N ARG A 414 -18.11 43.67 -16.73
CA ARG A 414 -16.88 44.34 -16.28
C ARG A 414 -17.26 45.26 -15.09
N GLY A 415 -17.07 44.78 -13.86
CA GLY A 415 -17.29 45.55 -12.64
C GLY A 415 -16.08 45.47 -11.69
N ARG A 416 -15.64 46.62 -11.18
CA ARG A 416 -14.45 46.80 -10.33
C ARG A 416 -14.46 45.94 -9.05
N GLN A 417 -13.31 45.37 -8.71
CA GLN A 417 -13.03 44.66 -7.45
C GLN A 417 -13.28 45.53 -6.19
N PRO A 418 -13.81 44.97 -5.08
CA PRO A 418 -13.61 45.53 -3.75
C PRO A 418 -12.27 45.04 -3.16
N ARG A 419 -11.42 46.00 -2.79
CA ARG A 419 -10.15 45.81 -2.07
C ARG A 419 -10.40 45.33 -0.63
N ARG A 420 -10.72 44.06 -0.38
CA ARG A 420 -10.73 43.52 1.01
C ARG A 420 -10.76 42.00 1.09
N MET A 421 -9.79 41.28 0.53
CA MET A 421 -9.67 39.83 0.81
C MET A 421 -8.27 39.26 0.54
N GLU A 422 -7.23 39.88 1.10
CA GLU A 422 -5.84 39.34 1.04
C GLU A 422 -5.36 38.70 2.36
N THR A 423 -6.19 38.59 3.39
CA THR A 423 -5.74 38.10 4.72
C THR A 423 -6.17 36.68 5.07
N TRP A 424 -6.96 35.99 4.24
CA TRP A 424 -7.46 34.64 4.56
C TRP A 424 -6.53 33.50 4.10
N ALA A 425 -5.57 33.77 3.21
CA ALA A 425 -4.67 32.75 2.66
C ALA A 425 -3.38 32.52 3.47
N GLN A 426 -3.18 33.22 4.59
CA GLN A 426 -1.93 33.15 5.37
C GLN A 426 -2.04 32.33 6.68
N SER A 427 -3.21 31.82 7.06
CA SER A 427 -3.38 31.07 8.32
C SER A 427 -3.84 29.61 8.16
N PHE A 428 -3.79 29.04 6.96
CA PHE A 428 -4.03 27.60 6.80
C PHE A 428 -2.76 26.82 7.14
N ASP A 429 -2.78 26.30 8.37
CA ASP A 429 -1.73 25.49 8.99
C ASP A 429 -1.42 24.24 8.16
N ARG A 430 -0.13 24.02 7.86
CA ARG A 430 0.38 22.99 6.93
C ARG A 430 0.30 21.55 7.48
N ASP A 431 -0.15 21.37 8.71
CA ASP A 431 -0.04 20.08 9.41
C ASP A 431 -1.28 19.16 9.30
N ASN A 432 -2.39 19.60 8.68
CA ASN A 432 -3.62 18.79 8.58
C ASN A 432 -3.87 18.06 7.25
N ILE A 433 -2.93 18.13 6.28
CA ILE A 433 -3.05 17.41 4.99
C ILE A 433 -2.61 15.93 5.07
N ARG A 434 -2.16 15.44 6.23
CA ARG A 434 -1.62 14.08 6.38
C ARG A 434 -2.60 12.98 6.84
N LEU A 435 -3.88 13.27 7.12
CA LEU A 435 -4.76 12.27 7.75
C LEU A 435 -5.96 11.77 6.92
N VAL A 436 -6.07 12.14 5.64
CA VAL A 436 -7.10 11.55 4.72
C VAL A 436 -6.49 10.96 3.45
N ALA A 437 -5.18 11.10 3.24
CA ALA A 437 -4.46 10.57 2.09
C ALA A 437 -3.88 9.14 2.31
N ALA A 438 -4.43 8.36 3.24
CA ALA A 438 -3.87 7.06 3.63
C ALA A 438 -4.71 5.83 3.25
N THR A 439 -5.81 5.98 2.51
CA THR A 439 -6.65 4.82 2.13
C THR A 439 -6.85 4.61 0.65
N ASP A 440 -6.28 5.44 -0.22
CA ASP A 440 -6.32 5.22 -1.67
C ASP A 440 -4.91 5.34 -2.25
N GLY A 441 -4.32 4.18 -2.55
CA GLY A 441 -3.02 4.07 -3.18
C GLY A 441 -3.08 4.41 -4.67
N HIS A 442 -3.33 5.67 -5.00
CA HIS A 442 -3.09 6.21 -6.34
C HIS A 442 -2.44 7.61 -6.24
N LEU A 443 -1.11 7.60 -6.25
CA LEU A 443 -0.26 8.77 -6.34
C LEU A 443 -0.26 9.33 -7.76
N ARG A 444 -1.06 10.36 -8.02
CA ARG A 444 -0.68 11.48 -8.90
C ARG A 444 -1.26 12.77 -8.33
N ALA A 445 -0.50 13.41 -7.44
CA ALA A 445 -0.67 14.81 -7.12
C ALA A 445 -0.28 15.66 -8.35
N SER A 446 -1.19 15.81 -9.32
CA SER A 446 -1.12 16.94 -10.24
C SER A 446 -1.46 18.19 -9.45
N LYS A 447 -0.41 18.95 -9.18
CA LYS A 447 -0.35 20.33 -8.71
C LYS A 447 -1.59 21.16 -9.12
N CYS A 448 -2.67 21.11 -8.34
CA CYS A 448 -3.76 22.09 -8.42
C CYS A 448 -3.25 23.41 -7.86
N VAL A 449 -2.51 24.14 -8.70
CA VAL A 449 -2.31 25.57 -8.50
C VAL A 449 -3.63 26.21 -8.88
N CYS A 450 -4.49 26.41 -7.89
CA CYS A 450 -5.72 27.18 -8.01
C CYS A 450 -5.36 28.65 -8.24
N THR A 451 -4.91 29.02 -9.44
CA THR A 451 -4.98 30.42 -9.87
C THR A 451 -6.45 30.74 -10.11
N TYR A 452 -7.06 31.42 -9.14
CA TYR A 452 -8.36 32.07 -9.29
C TYR A 452 -8.32 32.96 -10.54
N ARG A 453 -8.92 32.47 -11.63
CA ARG A 453 -9.18 33.25 -12.84
C ARG A 453 -10.66 33.14 -13.19
N SER A 454 -11.18 34.31 -13.49
CA SER A 454 -12.56 34.73 -13.65
C SER A 454 -13.27 34.17 -14.90
N GLU A 455 -14.60 34.05 -14.77
CA GLU A 455 -15.64 33.93 -15.82
C GLU A 455 -16.02 32.47 -16.20
N TRP A 456 -17.29 32.13 -15.99
CA TRP A 456 -17.73 30.89 -15.33
C TRP A 456 -18.57 29.96 -16.21
N CYS A 457 -17.86 29.06 -16.90
CA CYS A 457 -18.36 27.96 -17.71
C CYS A 457 -17.11 27.19 -18.20
N SER A 458 -16.56 26.26 -17.40
CA SER A 458 -15.26 25.64 -17.72
C SER A 458 -15.40 24.32 -18.48
N THR A 459 -14.46 24.11 -19.39
CA THR A 459 -14.23 22.86 -20.14
C THR A 459 -13.94 21.65 -19.24
N ASP A 460 -13.61 21.90 -17.97
CA ASP A 460 -13.19 20.89 -16.99
C ASP A 460 -14.26 19.82 -16.75
N ALA A 461 -15.55 20.15 -16.84
CA ALA A 461 -16.61 19.17 -16.61
C ALA A 461 -16.56 18.03 -17.65
N MET A 462 -16.34 18.38 -18.92
CA MET A 462 -16.23 17.39 -20.00
C MET A 462 -14.85 16.73 -19.99
N ASP A 463 -13.78 17.47 -19.67
CA ASP A 463 -12.43 16.92 -19.53
C ASP A 463 -12.39 15.85 -18.42
N GLU A 464 -12.97 16.13 -17.25
CA GLU A 464 -13.02 15.22 -16.10
C GLU A 464 -13.96 14.05 -16.33
N ALA A 465 -15.12 14.26 -16.98
CA ALA A 465 -15.98 13.17 -17.39
C ALA A 465 -15.26 12.21 -18.35
N ALA A 466 -14.53 12.76 -19.33
CA ALA A 466 -13.78 11.96 -20.30
C ALA A 466 -12.61 11.23 -19.64
N ALA A 467 -11.86 11.91 -18.77
CA ALA A 467 -10.76 11.33 -18.00
C ALA A 467 -11.20 10.17 -17.11
N ASN A 468 -12.47 10.12 -16.70
CA ASN A 468 -13.04 9.06 -15.86
C ASN A 468 -13.95 8.08 -16.63
N GLY A 469 -13.94 8.12 -17.97
CA GLY A 469 -14.66 7.14 -18.80
C GLY A 469 -16.18 7.31 -18.85
N GLN A 470 -16.70 8.47 -18.41
CA GLN A 470 -18.13 8.71 -18.25
C GLN A 470 -18.79 9.11 -19.58
N LEU A 471 -18.87 8.18 -20.53
CA LEU A 471 -19.36 8.45 -21.90
C LEU A 471 -20.77 9.07 -21.92
N GLU A 472 -21.70 8.57 -21.12
CA GLU A 472 -23.07 9.09 -21.05
C GLU A 472 -23.09 10.56 -20.57
N VAL A 473 -22.24 10.90 -19.61
CA VAL A 473 -22.08 12.27 -19.13
C VAL A 473 -21.43 13.14 -20.20
N VAL A 474 -20.41 12.66 -20.91
CA VAL A 474 -19.78 13.39 -22.02
C VAL A 474 -20.81 13.71 -23.12
N GLN A 475 -21.63 12.74 -23.51
CA GLN A 475 -22.72 12.92 -24.49
C GLN A 475 -23.77 13.92 -24.00
N TRP A 476 -24.14 13.83 -22.72
CA TRP A 476 -25.09 14.75 -22.12
C TRP A 476 -24.53 16.19 -22.07
N LEU A 477 -23.28 16.36 -21.62
CA LEU A 477 -22.60 17.65 -21.57
C LEU A 477 -22.50 18.26 -22.96
N HIS A 478 -22.15 17.48 -23.99
CA HIS A 478 -22.10 17.96 -25.37
C HIS A 478 -23.46 18.43 -25.90
N SER A 479 -24.54 17.72 -25.56
CA SER A 479 -25.88 18.02 -26.08
C SER A 479 -26.55 19.19 -25.33
N ASN A 480 -26.19 19.41 -24.06
CA ASN A 480 -26.89 20.35 -23.18
C ASN A 480 -26.07 21.58 -22.79
N ARG A 481 -24.77 21.59 -23.09
CA ARG A 481 -23.82 22.66 -22.72
C ARG A 481 -23.00 23.13 -23.92
N THR A 482 -22.49 24.36 -23.85
CA THR A 482 -21.80 25.05 -24.96
C THR A 482 -20.30 25.24 -24.74
N GLU A 483 -19.83 24.97 -23.53
CA GLU A 483 -18.47 25.20 -23.05
C GLU A 483 -17.42 24.35 -23.78
N GLY A 484 -17.82 23.15 -24.22
CA GLY A 484 -16.92 22.22 -24.90
C GLY A 484 -15.95 21.53 -23.95
N CYS A 485 -14.83 21.07 -24.50
CA CYS A 485 -13.73 20.45 -23.77
C CYS A 485 -12.39 21.07 -24.20
N THR A 486 -11.29 20.61 -23.63
CA THR A 486 -9.94 20.87 -24.14
C THR A 486 -9.36 19.60 -24.75
N THR A 487 -8.10 19.66 -25.20
CA THR A 487 -7.35 18.46 -25.61
C THR A 487 -7.18 17.46 -24.45
N ASN A 488 -7.28 17.92 -23.19
CA ASN A 488 -7.16 17.05 -22.02
C ASN A 488 -8.26 15.98 -21.97
N ALA A 489 -9.47 16.26 -22.46
CA ALA A 489 -10.52 15.24 -22.54
C ALA A 489 -10.07 13.99 -23.30
N MET A 490 -9.45 14.17 -24.48
CA MET A 490 -8.99 13.05 -25.29
C MET A 490 -7.66 12.49 -24.78
N ASP A 491 -6.74 13.34 -24.33
CA ASP A 491 -5.43 12.92 -23.78
C ASP A 491 -5.60 12.04 -22.54
N GLU A 492 -6.42 12.45 -21.58
CA GLU A 492 -6.64 11.70 -20.32
C GLU A 492 -7.57 10.50 -20.52
N ALA A 493 -8.58 10.60 -21.41
CA ALA A 493 -9.37 9.42 -21.78
C ALA A 493 -8.50 8.34 -22.43
N ALA A 494 -7.54 8.74 -23.28
CA ALA A 494 -6.58 7.83 -23.88
C ALA A 494 -5.61 7.26 -22.84
N ALA A 495 -5.09 8.11 -21.95
CA ALA A 495 -4.21 7.72 -20.86
C ALA A 495 -4.84 6.68 -19.93
N ASN A 496 -6.16 6.73 -19.71
CA ASN A 496 -6.88 5.78 -18.86
C ASN A 496 -7.56 4.63 -19.63
N GLY A 497 -7.36 4.56 -20.96
CA GLY A 497 -7.79 3.41 -21.76
C GLY A 497 -9.25 3.44 -22.22
N TYR A 498 -9.94 4.56 -22.11
CA TYR A 498 -11.36 4.71 -22.47
C TYR A 498 -11.55 4.91 -23.98
N LEU A 499 -11.33 3.84 -24.76
CA LEU A 499 -11.40 3.87 -26.23
C LEU A 499 -12.73 4.43 -26.76
N GLU A 500 -13.85 4.04 -26.16
CA GLU A 500 -15.19 4.50 -26.58
C GLU A 500 -15.35 6.02 -26.44
N VAL A 501 -14.82 6.59 -25.35
CA VAL A 501 -14.81 8.04 -25.13
C VAL A 501 -13.90 8.73 -26.14
N VAL A 502 -12.72 8.18 -26.40
CA VAL A 502 -11.77 8.71 -27.40
C VAL A 502 -12.38 8.73 -28.80
N GLN A 503 -13.01 7.62 -29.22
CA GLN A 503 -13.72 7.51 -30.49
C GLN A 503 -14.86 8.52 -30.60
N TRP A 504 -15.65 8.63 -29.53
CA TRP A 504 -16.77 9.55 -29.49
C TRP A 504 -16.32 11.01 -29.56
N LEU A 505 -15.31 11.40 -28.77
CA LEU A 505 -14.72 12.74 -28.81
C LEU A 505 -14.16 13.06 -30.19
N HIS A 506 -13.47 12.11 -30.83
CA HIS A 506 -12.96 12.32 -32.19
C HIS A 506 -14.07 12.53 -33.23
N ALA A 507 -15.17 11.79 -33.13
CA ALA A 507 -16.28 11.91 -34.08
C ALA A 507 -17.13 13.17 -33.89
N ASN A 508 -17.22 13.69 -32.66
CA ASN A 508 -18.20 14.74 -32.30
C ASN A 508 -17.56 16.07 -31.86
N ARG A 509 -16.24 16.12 -31.66
CA ARG A 509 -15.49 17.31 -31.19
C ARG A 509 -14.31 17.62 -32.11
N SER A 510 -13.87 18.88 -32.13
CA SER A 510 -12.82 19.37 -33.04
C SER A 510 -11.52 19.76 -32.34
N GLU A 511 -11.49 19.75 -31.01
CA GLU A 511 -10.33 20.10 -30.18
C GLU A 511 -9.15 19.16 -30.40
N GLY A 512 -9.43 17.89 -30.67
CA GLY A 512 -8.41 16.87 -30.93
C GLY A 512 -7.67 16.41 -29.68
N CYS A 513 -6.44 15.94 -29.87
CA CYS A 513 -5.55 15.50 -28.80
C CYS A 513 -4.16 16.10 -29.00
N THR A 514 -3.26 15.87 -28.05
CA THR A 514 -1.83 16.12 -28.21
C THR A 514 -1.06 14.80 -28.34
N THR A 515 0.26 14.86 -28.45
CA THR A 515 1.11 13.66 -28.40
C THR A 515 0.99 12.92 -27.06
N ASN A 516 0.50 13.59 -26.00
CA ASN A 516 0.30 12.98 -24.69
C ASN A 516 -0.71 11.84 -24.73
N ALA A 517 -1.73 11.89 -25.61
CA ALA A 517 -2.71 10.81 -25.73
C ALA A 517 -2.03 9.46 -26.00
N ILE A 518 -1.13 9.40 -26.99
CA ILE A 518 -0.43 8.16 -27.33
C ILE A 518 0.69 7.88 -26.32
N ASP A 519 1.46 8.89 -25.92
CA ASP A 519 2.57 8.70 -24.97
C ASP A 519 2.10 8.12 -23.63
N TYR A 520 0.98 8.61 -23.09
CA TYR A 520 0.40 8.12 -21.85
C TYR A 520 -0.39 6.82 -22.03
N ALA A 521 -1.15 6.66 -23.11
CA ALA A 521 -1.79 5.37 -23.42
C ALA A 521 -0.76 4.25 -23.53
N ALA A 522 0.39 4.52 -24.17
CA ALA A 522 1.49 3.57 -24.30
C ALA A 522 2.14 3.25 -22.94
N ARG A 523 2.42 4.29 -22.13
CA ARG A 523 2.95 4.13 -20.77
C ARG A 523 2.03 3.32 -19.87
N ASN A 524 0.71 3.41 -20.05
CA ASN A 524 -0.29 2.70 -19.25
C ASN A 524 -0.75 1.38 -19.89
N GLY A 525 -0.20 0.99 -21.04
CA GLY A 525 -0.41 -0.33 -21.64
C GLY A 525 -1.68 -0.47 -22.48
N HIS A 526 -2.34 0.64 -22.83
CA HIS A 526 -3.59 0.66 -23.59
C HIS A 526 -3.34 0.49 -25.10
N LEU A 527 -2.90 -0.71 -25.50
CA LEU A 527 -2.51 -1.02 -26.88
C LEU A 527 -3.59 -0.70 -27.92
N GLU A 528 -4.86 -1.00 -27.64
CA GLU A 528 -5.94 -0.77 -28.60
C GLU A 528 -6.23 0.74 -28.81
N VAL A 529 -6.05 1.56 -27.77
CA VAL A 529 -6.11 3.02 -27.89
C VAL A 529 -4.94 3.54 -28.72
N VAL A 530 -3.73 3.03 -28.48
CA VAL A 530 -2.52 3.40 -29.24
C VAL A 530 -2.68 3.08 -30.73
N LYS A 531 -3.16 1.87 -31.06
CA LYS A 531 -3.43 1.46 -32.45
C LYS A 531 -4.41 2.41 -33.11
N TRP A 532 -5.56 2.62 -32.47
CA TRP A 532 -6.61 3.45 -33.02
C TRP A 532 -6.17 4.91 -33.23
N LEU A 533 -5.47 5.49 -32.26
CA LEU A 533 -4.96 6.86 -32.37
C LEU A 533 -3.93 7.00 -33.51
N LEU A 534 -3.03 6.05 -33.70
CA LEU A 534 -2.03 6.12 -34.79
C LEU A 534 -2.64 5.85 -36.17
N GLU A 535 -3.72 5.09 -36.27
CA GLU A 535 -4.42 4.86 -37.53
C GLU A 535 -5.29 6.07 -37.95
N VAL A 536 -5.90 6.75 -36.98
CA VAL A 536 -6.94 7.76 -37.24
C VAL A 536 -6.42 9.19 -37.13
N ARG A 537 -5.43 9.45 -36.27
CA ARG A 537 -4.94 10.79 -35.94
C ARG A 537 -3.53 11.05 -36.46
N ARG A 538 -3.16 12.33 -36.61
CA ARG A 538 -1.89 12.77 -37.26
C ARG A 538 -0.90 13.37 -36.28
N GLU A 539 -1.32 13.61 -35.05
CA GLU A 539 -0.53 14.23 -33.98
C GLU A 539 0.70 13.38 -33.62
N GLY A 540 0.62 12.06 -33.83
CA GLY A 540 1.72 11.13 -33.64
C GLY A 540 2.12 10.96 -32.17
N CYS A 541 3.27 10.31 -31.95
CA CYS A 541 3.83 10.08 -30.62
C CYS A 541 5.26 10.61 -30.53
N THR A 542 5.74 10.80 -29.30
CA THR A 542 7.14 11.13 -29.05
C THR A 542 7.92 9.89 -28.62
N PHE A 543 9.23 10.04 -28.40
CA PHE A 543 10.05 8.96 -27.82
C PHE A 543 9.52 8.48 -26.45
N ARG A 544 8.75 9.31 -25.74
CA ARG A 544 8.12 8.96 -24.46
C ARG A 544 7.12 7.80 -24.57
N ALA A 545 6.56 7.53 -25.74
CA ALA A 545 5.66 6.39 -25.91
C ALA A 545 6.41 5.06 -25.72
N ILE A 546 7.55 4.88 -26.40
CA ILE A 546 8.37 3.65 -26.24
C ILE A 546 9.05 3.66 -24.87
N ASP A 547 9.64 4.78 -24.44
CA ASP A 547 10.33 4.87 -23.15
C ASP A 547 9.37 4.57 -21.97
N GLY A 548 8.16 5.13 -22.02
CA GLY A 548 7.12 4.91 -21.02
C GLY A 548 6.58 3.47 -21.04
N ALA A 549 6.30 2.91 -22.23
CA ALA A 549 5.87 1.52 -22.36
C ALA A 549 6.95 0.53 -21.88
N ALA A 550 8.21 0.84 -22.13
CA ALA A 550 9.36 0.07 -21.68
C ALA A 550 9.52 0.15 -20.15
N SER A 551 9.36 1.34 -19.57
CA SER A 551 9.40 1.56 -18.12
C SER A 551 8.29 0.83 -17.36
N SER A 552 7.10 0.70 -17.95
CA SER A 552 5.94 0.04 -17.32
C SER A 552 5.80 -1.45 -17.66
N GLY A 553 6.67 -2.00 -18.53
CA GLY A 553 6.71 -3.43 -18.80
C GLY A 553 5.81 -3.92 -19.94
N PHE A 554 5.27 -3.03 -20.76
CA PHE A 554 4.32 -3.38 -21.83
C PHE A 554 5.04 -3.75 -23.14
N ILE A 555 5.65 -4.95 -23.18
CA ILE A 555 6.39 -5.43 -24.36
C ILE A 555 5.55 -5.47 -25.64
N GLY A 556 4.25 -5.75 -25.54
CA GLY A 556 3.34 -5.75 -26.69
C GLY A 556 3.22 -4.37 -27.33
N VAL A 557 3.09 -3.32 -26.50
CA VAL A 557 3.07 -1.92 -26.94
C VAL A 557 4.43 -1.52 -27.52
N VAL A 558 5.54 -1.87 -26.86
CA VAL A 558 6.90 -1.58 -27.36
C VAL A 558 7.13 -2.20 -28.75
N LYS A 559 6.80 -3.48 -28.93
CA LYS A 559 6.95 -4.18 -30.22
C LYS A 559 6.07 -3.56 -31.30
N TRP A 560 4.83 -3.22 -30.95
CA TRP A 560 3.88 -2.67 -31.90
C TRP A 560 4.26 -1.24 -32.32
N LEU A 561 4.64 -0.37 -31.37
CA LEU A 561 5.14 0.98 -31.64
C LEU A 561 6.44 0.97 -32.43
N HIS A 562 7.32 0.00 -32.22
CA HIS A 562 8.52 -0.13 -33.05
C HIS A 562 8.19 -0.54 -34.49
N ALA A 563 7.19 -1.41 -34.69
CA ALA A 563 6.81 -1.89 -36.02
C ALA A 563 5.97 -0.88 -36.82
N ASN A 564 5.17 -0.05 -36.16
CA ASN A 564 4.17 0.81 -36.80
C ASN A 564 4.29 2.30 -36.44
N GLY A 565 5.12 2.66 -35.44
CA GLY A 565 5.31 4.03 -35.00
C GLY A 565 6.52 4.69 -35.68
N GLU A 566 6.38 5.95 -36.06
CA GLU A 566 7.49 6.77 -36.56
C GLU A 566 8.43 7.24 -35.44
N ALA A 567 8.04 7.07 -34.17
CA ALA A 567 8.80 7.53 -33.01
C ALA A 567 10.00 6.60 -32.71
N GLY A 568 11.17 7.22 -32.58
CA GLY A 568 12.36 6.58 -31.99
C GLY A 568 12.19 6.29 -30.49
N CYS A 569 13.18 5.69 -29.86
CA CYS A 569 13.29 5.68 -28.40
C CYS A 569 14.51 6.48 -27.96
N SER A 570 14.62 6.78 -26.67
CA SER A 570 15.87 7.30 -26.10
C SER A 570 16.64 6.19 -25.38
N THR A 571 17.78 6.53 -24.78
CA THR A 571 18.47 5.61 -23.85
C THR A 571 17.62 5.30 -22.62
N ASP A 572 16.68 6.17 -22.27
CA ASP A 572 15.77 5.99 -21.13
C ASP A 572 14.89 4.76 -21.31
N ALA A 573 14.59 4.32 -22.55
CA ALA A 573 13.83 3.08 -22.76
C ALA A 573 14.49 1.86 -22.09
N MET A 574 15.81 1.71 -22.27
CA MET A 574 16.53 0.57 -21.69
C MET A 574 16.83 0.81 -20.20
N ASP A 575 17.17 2.04 -19.82
CA ASP A 575 17.49 2.41 -18.44
C ASP A 575 16.28 2.28 -17.51
N LEU A 576 15.10 2.74 -17.96
CA LEU A 576 13.85 2.63 -17.21
C LEU A 576 13.26 1.22 -17.26
N ALA A 577 13.42 0.48 -18.37
CA ALA A 577 13.06 -0.95 -18.38
C ALA A 577 13.92 -1.76 -17.41
N ALA A 578 15.20 -1.40 -17.25
CA ALA A 578 16.08 -1.97 -16.24
C ALA A 578 15.63 -1.58 -14.82
N SER A 579 15.19 -0.34 -14.62
CA SER A 579 14.60 0.15 -13.37
C SER A 579 13.32 -0.59 -12.96
N GLY A 580 12.48 -0.97 -13.93
CA GLY A 580 11.20 -1.67 -13.69
C GLY A 580 11.30 -3.20 -13.65
N GLY A 581 12.48 -3.77 -13.84
CA GLY A 581 12.67 -5.23 -13.79
C GLY A 581 12.26 -5.97 -15.06
N HIS A 582 12.13 -5.27 -16.19
CA HIS A 582 11.60 -5.82 -17.43
C HIS A 582 12.69 -6.39 -18.35
N LEU A 583 13.36 -7.48 -17.91
CA LEU A 583 14.49 -8.11 -18.64
C LEU A 583 14.16 -8.46 -20.10
N ALA A 584 12.93 -8.90 -20.38
CA ALA A 584 12.50 -9.22 -21.75
C ALA A 584 12.53 -8.00 -22.67
N ILE A 585 12.16 -6.82 -22.15
CA ILE A 585 12.19 -5.56 -22.89
C ILE A 585 13.63 -5.10 -23.06
N VAL A 586 14.46 -5.15 -22.01
CA VAL A 586 15.89 -4.80 -22.09
C VAL A 586 16.59 -5.61 -23.19
N LYS A 587 16.42 -6.94 -23.20
CA LYS A 587 16.98 -7.83 -24.24
C LYS A 587 16.44 -7.50 -25.63
N TRP A 588 15.14 -7.23 -25.72
CA TRP A 588 14.50 -6.94 -26.99
C TRP A 588 14.96 -5.59 -27.56
N LEU A 589 15.02 -4.54 -26.74
CA LEU A 589 15.54 -3.22 -27.11
C LEU A 589 16.99 -3.34 -27.57
N HIS A 590 17.84 -4.07 -26.84
CA HIS A 590 19.23 -4.28 -27.24
C HIS A 590 19.38 -4.99 -28.59
N ALA A 591 18.50 -5.95 -28.90
CA ALA A 591 18.56 -6.70 -30.15
C ALA A 591 18.00 -5.93 -31.36
N ASN A 592 17.06 -5.00 -31.15
CA ASN A 592 16.30 -4.36 -32.24
C ASN A 592 16.54 -2.85 -32.36
N ARG A 593 17.29 -2.25 -31.43
CA ARG A 593 17.51 -0.81 -31.36
C ARG A 593 18.98 -0.48 -31.08
N THR A 594 19.44 0.67 -31.56
CA THR A 594 20.86 1.08 -31.53
C THR A 594 21.18 2.10 -30.45
N GLU A 595 20.17 2.72 -29.84
CA GLU A 595 20.30 3.76 -28.82
C GLU A 595 21.02 3.24 -27.56
N GLY A 596 20.80 1.98 -27.20
CA GLY A 596 21.47 1.32 -26.07
C GLY A 596 20.99 1.81 -24.70
N CYS A 597 21.83 1.64 -23.68
CA CYS A 597 21.60 2.09 -22.31
C CYS A 597 22.69 3.06 -21.87
N THR A 598 22.47 3.77 -20.77
CA THR A 598 23.53 4.50 -20.06
C THR A 598 24.02 3.67 -18.86
N ASP A 599 24.91 4.26 -18.05
CA ASP A 599 25.33 3.65 -16.78
C ASP A 599 24.20 3.68 -15.74
N ASP A 600 23.16 4.50 -15.95
CA ASP A 600 21.98 4.49 -15.10
C ASP A 600 21.19 3.17 -15.20
N ALA A 601 21.25 2.42 -16.31
CA ALA A 601 20.58 1.11 -16.39
C ALA A 601 21.04 0.13 -15.31
N ILE A 602 22.36 0.00 -15.11
CA ILE A 602 22.88 -0.92 -14.10
C ILE A 602 22.65 -0.38 -12.68
N ILE A 603 22.78 0.94 -12.49
CA ILE A 603 22.51 1.59 -11.20
C ILE A 603 21.04 1.40 -10.81
N ASN A 604 20.11 1.69 -11.72
CA ASN A 604 18.66 1.57 -11.48
C ASN A 604 18.24 0.12 -11.25
N ALA A 605 18.80 -0.83 -12.02
CA ALA A 605 18.58 -2.26 -11.78
C ALA A 605 19.05 -2.69 -10.38
N LEU A 606 20.22 -2.21 -9.93
CA LEU A 606 20.74 -2.51 -8.59
C LEU A 606 19.92 -1.84 -7.48
N CYS A 607 19.53 -0.57 -7.65
CA CYS A 607 18.69 0.15 -6.68
C CYS A 607 17.36 -0.58 -6.45
N HIS A 608 16.70 -1.07 -7.51
CA HIS A 608 15.41 -1.76 -7.45
C HIS A 608 15.51 -3.29 -7.27
N GLY A 609 16.71 -3.85 -7.08
CA GLY A 609 16.90 -5.28 -6.78
C GLY A 609 16.83 -6.23 -7.99
N HIS A 610 16.89 -5.72 -9.22
CA HIS A 610 16.82 -6.51 -10.45
C HIS A 610 18.18 -7.09 -10.85
N LEU A 611 18.75 -7.97 -10.02
CA LEU A 611 20.08 -8.55 -10.22
C LEU A 611 20.21 -9.33 -11.54
N ARG A 612 19.15 -9.99 -12.00
CA ARG A 612 19.13 -10.66 -13.31
C ARG A 612 19.45 -9.71 -14.46
N ILE A 613 18.95 -8.47 -14.37
CA ILE A 613 19.22 -7.42 -15.35
C ILE A 613 20.63 -6.88 -15.17
N ALA A 614 21.06 -6.58 -13.95
CA ALA A 614 22.42 -6.12 -13.68
C ALA A 614 23.49 -7.11 -14.17
N HIS A 615 23.29 -8.41 -13.93
CA HIS A 615 24.17 -9.47 -14.43
C HIS A 615 24.18 -9.55 -15.95
N TRP A 616 23.00 -9.44 -16.59
CA TRP A 616 22.92 -9.42 -18.05
C TRP A 616 23.58 -8.18 -18.65
N LEU A 617 23.39 -7.00 -18.07
CA LEU A 617 24.02 -5.74 -18.46
C LEU A 617 25.53 -5.81 -18.31
N ARG A 618 26.04 -6.36 -17.21
CA ARG A 618 27.49 -6.58 -16.99
C ARG A 618 28.09 -7.44 -18.08
N LYS A 619 27.42 -8.56 -18.42
CA LYS A 619 27.89 -9.50 -19.44
C LYS A 619 27.88 -8.91 -20.84
N THR A 620 26.92 -8.03 -21.12
CA THR A 620 26.72 -7.41 -22.44
C THR A 620 27.57 -6.15 -22.62
N PHE A 621 27.77 -5.37 -21.55
CA PHE A 621 28.50 -4.10 -21.54
C PHE A 621 29.59 -4.09 -20.45
N PRO A 622 30.72 -4.80 -20.65
CA PRO A 622 31.77 -4.92 -19.63
C PRO A 622 32.55 -3.62 -19.38
N GLU A 623 32.52 -2.68 -20.32
CA GLU A 623 33.17 -1.36 -20.20
C GLU A 623 32.44 -0.44 -19.20
N ARG A 624 31.16 -0.69 -18.91
CA ARG A 624 30.33 0.20 -18.09
C ARG A 624 30.50 -0.10 -16.60
N SER A 625 30.78 0.95 -15.83
CA SER A 625 30.99 0.90 -14.38
C SER A 625 29.95 1.76 -13.65
N PRO A 626 29.32 1.24 -12.57
CA PRO A 626 28.36 2.02 -11.80
C PRO A 626 29.11 3.05 -10.93
N ILE A 627 28.89 4.34 -11.15
CA ILE A 627 29.36 5.39 -10.24
C ILE A 627 28.33 5.54 -9.11
N LEU A 628 28.61 4.96 -7.95
CA LEU A 628 27.66 4.83 -6.85
C LEU A 628 27.81 5.96 -5.82
N GLN A 629 27.35 7.17 -6.15
CA GLN A 629 27.25 8.28 -5.19
C GLN A 629 26.02 8.12 -4.29
N GLY A 630 26.06 7.17 -3.34
CA GLY A 630 25.05 7.02 -2.28
C GLY A 630 23.62 6.61 -2.70
N ARG A 631 23.34 6.44 -4.00
CA ARG A 631 22.00 6.10 -4.52
C ARG A 631 21.50 4.69 -4.16
N LEU A 632 22.41 3.75 -3.89
CA LEU A 632 22.09 2.35 -3.58
C LEU A 632 21.46 2.15 -2.19
N LEU A 633 21.43 3.21 -1.37
CA LEU A 633 21.03 3.18 0.05
C LEU A 633 19.53 3.41 0.30
N TYR A 634 18.75 3.77 -0.74
CA TYR A 634 17.34 4.17 -0.57
C TYR A 634 16.33 3.02 -0.70
N GLY A 635 16.77 1.77 -0.86
CA GLY A 635 15.91 0.57 -0.90
C GLY A 635 16.45 -0.56 -0.02
N GLU A 636 15.68 -1.65 0.15
CA GLU A 636 16.16 -2.83 0.89
C GLU A 636 17.52 -3.29 0.33
N MET A 637 18.57 -3.12 1.15
CA MET A 637 19.93 -3.54 0.83
C MET A 637 20.03 -5.05 1.06
N GLN A 638 19.68 -5.82 0.04
CA GLN A 638 19.89 -7.26 0.06
C GLN A 638 21.40 -7.54 -0.11
N PHE A 639 21.96 -8.40 0.74
CA PHE A 639 23.37 -8.83 0.72
C PHE A 639 23.79 -9.29 -0.70
N ASP A 640 22.86 -9.88 -1.46
CA ASP A 640 23.02 -10.25 -2.86
C ASP A 640 23.61 -9.12 -3.74
N LYS A 641 23.18 -7.87 -3.51
CA LYS A 641 23.67 -6.67 -4.23
C LYS A 641 25.14 -6.38 -3.90
N LEU A 642 25.51 -6.49 -2.62
CA LEU A 642 26.88 -6.25 -2.16
C LEU A 642 27.83 -7.31 -2.70
N LEU A 643 27.41 -8.57 -2.73
CA LEU A 643 28.20 -9.65 -3.34
C LEU A 643 28.38 -9.46 -4.84
N PHE A 644 27.31 -9.05 -5.55
CA PHE A 644 27.39 -8.73 -6.97
C PHE A 644 28.39 -7.59 -7.23
N LEU A 645 28.32 -6.51 -6.45
CA LEU A 645 29.27 -5.40 -6.56
C LEU A 645 30.70 -5.84 -6.21
N HIS A 646 30.88 -6.62 -5.15
CA HIS A 646 32.20 -7.07 -4.69
C HIS A 646 32.89 -7.91 -5.76
N ALA A 647 32.15 -8.81 -6.41
CA ALA A 647 32.70 -9.70 -7.43
C ALA A 647 32.95 -9.00 -8.78
N HIS A 648 32.10 -8.05 -9.17
CA HIS A 648 32.13 -7.49 -10.53
C HIS A 648 32.70 -6.06 -10.62
N TYR A 649 32.66 -5.33 -9.50
CA TYR A 649 33.01 -3.91 -9.38
C TYR A 649 33.70 -3.61 -8.03
N PRO A 650 34.85 -4.25 -7.72
CA PRO A 650 35.52 -4.07 -6.43
C PRO A 650 35.91 -2.61 -6.15
N ASP A 651 36.20 -1.82 -7.20
CA ASP A 651 36.59 -0.41 -7.10
C ASP A 651 35.50 0.50 -6.51
N VAL A 652 34.25 0.04 -6.49
CA VAL A 652 33.12 0.75 -5.86
C VAL A 652 33.28 0.85 -4.35
N PHE A 653 33.93 -0.13 -3.72
CA PHE A 653 34.08 -0.20 -2.27
C PHE A 653 35.14 0.77 -1.77
N THR A 654 34.77 2.06 -1.76
CA THR A 654 35.54 3.14 -1.15
C THR A 654 35.23 3.25 0.35
N GLU A 655 36.11 3.92 1.09
CA GLU A 655 35.91 4.18 2.53
C GLU A 655 34.59 4.92 2.81
N GLU A 656 34.21 5.88 1.96
CA GLU A 656 32.95 6.61 2.07
C GLU A 656 31.74 5.71 1.83
N PHE A 657 31.81 4.83 0.83
CA PHE A 657 30.73 3.90 0.49
C PHE A 657 30.48 2.89 1.63
N VAL A 658 31.54 2.25 2.15
CA VAL A 658 31.44 1.31 3.27
C VAL A 658 30.89 1.99 4.53
N ARG A 659 31.36 3.22 4.83
CA ARG A 659 30.83 4.01 5.95
C ARG A 659 29.34 4.32 5.78
N SER A 660 28.90 4.59 4.56
CA SER A 660 27.51 4.91 4.28
C SER A 660 26.60 3.70 4.45
N ILE A 661 27.03 2.51 4.01
CA ILE A 661 26.28 1.26 4.24
C ILE A 661 26.15 0.98 5.74
N ARG A 662 27.23 1.13 6.50
CA ARG A 662 27.18 0.90 7.96
C ARG A 662 26.15 1.78 8.67
N LYS A 663 25.96 3.03 8.23
CA LYS A 663 24.91 3.91 8.80
C LYS A 663 23.49 3.42 8.52
N THR A 664 23.29 2.63 7.45
CA THR A 664 21.97 2.09 7.10
C THR A 664 21.67 0.74 7.75
N LEU A 665 22.69 -0.02 8.16
CA LEU A 665 22.53 -1.30 8.87
C LEU A 665 22.26 -1.02 10.36
N GLU A 666 21.01 -0.70 10.70
CA GLU A 666 20.58 -0.43 12.09
C GLU A 666 19.89 -1.65 12.74
N SER A 667 19.60 -2.70 11.96
CA SER A 667 18.84 -3.87 12.41
C SER A 667 19.76 -5.03 12.83
N PRO A 668 19.45 -5.76 13.91
CA PRO A 668 20.15 -7.02 14.26
C PRO A 668 20.10 -8.07 13.14
N ARG A 669 19.12 -7.96 12.23
CA ARG A 669 19.03 -8.83 11.05
C ARG A 669 20.18 -8.63 10.07
N ASP A 670 20.91 -7.52 10.15
CA ASP A 670 21.98 -7.17 9.22
C ASP A 670 23.38 -7.34 9.85
N ASP A 671 23.46 -7.91 11.05
CA ASP A 671 24.72 -8.11 11.78
C ASP A 671 25.72 -8.94 10.96
N HIS A 672 25.25 -9.96 10.23
CA HIS A 672 26.09 -10.76 9.35
C HIS A 672 26.65 -9.95 8.16
N ILE A 673 25.89 -8.97 7.64
CA ILE A 673 26.36 -8.05 6.59
C ILE A 673 27.42 -7.11 7.14
N SER A 674 27.22 -6.59 8.35
CA SER A 674 28.20 -5.75 9.04
C SER A 674 29.50 -6.50 9.31
N ALA A 675 29.43 -7.73 9.83
CA ALA A 675 30.58 -8.59 10.06
C ALA A 675 31.31 -8.93 8.75
N TRP A 676 30.57 -9.16 7.66
CA TRP A 676 31.15 -9.38 6.34
C TRP A 676 31.94 -8.17 5.82
N LEU A 677 31.42 -6.94 6.01
CA LEU A 677 32.11 -5.71 5.64
C LEU A 677 33.40 -5.52 6.46
N GLU A 678 33.35 -5.77 7.77
CA GLU A 678 34.51 -5.69 8.66
C GLU A 678 35.61 -6.69 8.26
N HIS A 679 35.22 -7.92 7.91
CA HIS A 679 36.15 -8.97 7.48
C HIS A 679 36.87 -8.60 6.17
N HIS A 680 36.14 -8.14 5.15
CA HIS A 680 36.69 -7.93 3.81
C HIS A 680 37.33 -6.54 3.61
N TYR A 681 36.89 -5.52 4.36
CA TYR A 681 37.33 -4.13 4.19
C TYR A 681 37.94 -3.53 5.45
N LYS A 682 38.54 -4.37 6.30
CA LYS A 682 39.14 -4.01 7.60
C LYS A 682 39.99 -2.73 7.60
N LEU A 683 40.76 -2.48 6.53
CA LEU A 683 41.62 -1.29 6.40
C LEU A 683 40.84 0.04 6.46
N PHE A 684 39.56 0.06 6.09
CA PHE A 684 38.70 1.23 6.23
C PHE A 684 38.18 1.40 7.66
N PHE A 685 38.08 0.32 8.42
CA PHE A 685 37.65 0.31 9.82
C PHE A 685 38.75 0.76 10.77
N ASP A 686 40.01 0.38 10.52
CA ASP A 686 41.15 0.75 11.39
C ASP A 686 41.45 2.27 11.35
N LYS A 687 41.01 3.00 10.30
CA LYS A 687 41.14 4.46 10.18
C LYS A 687 39.98 5.25 10.80
N LEU A 688 38.96 4.55 11.29
CA LEU A 688 37.69 5.14 11.79
C LEU A 688 37.59 5.16 13.32
N GLY A 689 38.71 4.95 14.02
CA GLY A 689 38.82 5.04 15.48
C GLY A 689 38.54 6.43 16.04
#